data_AF-A0A8J3JLW7-F1
#
_entry.id   AF-A0A8J3JLW7-F1
#
_cell.length_a   1.000
_cell.length_b   1.000
_cell.length_c   1.000
_cell.angle_alpha   90.00
_cell.angle_beta   90.00
_cell.angle_gamma   90.00
#
_symmetry.space_group_name_H-M   'P 1'
#
loop_
_entity.id
_entity.type
_entity.pdbx_description
1 polymer ?
#
loop_
_entity_poly.entity_id
_entity_poly.type
_entity_poly.pdbx_seq_one_letter_code
_entity_poly.pdbx_strand_id
1 'polypeptide(L)'
;MDMLADPALVVAARAGDRQAVARLLAEHLQLVYNIVGRALHGHPDVDDVVQETMLRAVQALPSLREPERFRSWLVAIAVRQIQDRERTRRTDRARTVPELPDPPDPDADFAEDALARLRLSAEREVVLAASRWLDAEERRVLALWWQEIAGSLSRAEVADALGLTVAHAGVRIQRMRAHLIRARAVLAAWRASPRCADLVAAARGWDGNAEPRWQKRLHRHIEQCPSCQAVSRPPIAAEAVLGGLGLVPVSAGVLDELLGALANAAGTLATGGVAGAAGSVAAGGAPGTAASLAAGATTSGATSLAAGGLGGTATAPGAALAAGQVGWWARLVAPLWAKPVLTVGTAAGTAAAVAAVLVLLPGKTSPQVEAAPPSPSPSVIPASSAAAAPSVSPSATAAAVRLEIQLAPDGSDDGDGSAARPYASLAKAVSVARPGQTIVARGGTYRAVEPVVIETDGTAQQRITLTAAPGERPVFDASGLRSNSWFITQTADYWTVRGLEIRNAPRNAYVCRACRHNVFERLSVHDNGGTGLTLRDVGTEHNQVLDGDFYRNRDAGGDADGLSVRYGAGDGNTVRGCRFWGNVDDGLDLHDFADPVTIDRSWAYGNGVDLWRDPDRAVPGAGNGFRLGGGDPAPAVAHVVTNSAAWDNTGYGFTESANRGALRLTSNTAYRNGKDGFAFFYSGAVFRGNLALGNSREARLSATAVQDGNSWNQSGWSTDALVEDDPAGAQRARPAGGGLPATTFLTNDRDPAVGAPMKG
;
A
#
# COMPACT_ATOMS: atom_id res chain seq x y z
N MET A 1 -3.03 -2.21 -17.21
CA MET A 1 -3.11 -2.85 -18.55
C MET A 1 -3.24 -4.33 -18.29
N ASP A 2 -4.46 -4.85 -18.43
CA ASP A 2 -4.80 -6.24 -18.15
C ASP A 2 -4.08 -7.17 -19.12
N MET A 3 -3.13 -7.97 -18.63
CA MET A 3 -2.40 -8.98 -19.42
C MET A 3 -3.12 -10.34 -19.37
N LEU A 4 -4.42 -10.37 -19.68
CA LEU A 4 -5.05 -11.61 -20.09
C LEU A 4 -4.51 -11.94 -21.48
N ALA A 5 -3.84 -13.08 -21.62
CA ALA A 5 -3.39 -13.56 -22.93
C ALA A 5 -4.60 -13.62 -23.86
N ASP A 6 -4.53 -12.96 -25.02
CA ASP A 6 -5.61 -12.97 -26.00
C ASP A 6 -6.00 -14.43 -26.29
N PRO A 7 -7.24 -14.86 -26.00
CA PRO A 7 -7.69 -16.22 -26.27
C PRO A 7 -7.47 -16.63 -27.74
N ALA A 8 -7.50 -15.66 -28.67
CA ALA A 8 -7.20 -15.90 -30.08
C ALA A 8 -5.72 -16.28 -30.31
N LEU A 9 -4.79 -15.65 -29.58
CA LEU A 9 -3.36 -15.99 -29.63
C LEU A 9 -3.10 -17.40 -29.10
N VAL A 10 -3.76 -17.80 -28.01
CA VAL A 10 -3.64 -19.15 -27.44
C VAL A 10 -4.20 -20.21 -28.40
N VAL A 11 -5.34 -19.92 -29.05
CA VAL A 11 -5.94 -20.81 -30.05
C VAL A 11 -5.04 -20.97 -31.28
N ALA A 12 -4.45 -19.89 -31.77
CA ALA A 12 -3.48 -19.93 -32.88
C ALA A 12 -2.23 -20.74 -32.51
N ALA A 13 -1.70 -20.51 -31.30
CA ALA A 13 -0.55 -21.25 -30.79
C ALA A 13 -0.85 -22.76 -30.64
N ARG A 14 -2.07 -23.12 -30.19
CA ARG A 14 -2.54 -24.50 -30.11
C ARG A 14 -2.66 -25.18 -31.47
N ALA A 15 -3.00 -24.41 -32.52
CA ALA A 15 -3.08 -24.89 -33.90
C ALA A 15 -1.70 -25.09 -34.55
N GLY A 16 -0.60 -24.82 -33.82
CA GLY A 16 0.76 -25.00 -34.31
C GLY A 16 1.35 -23.78 -35.03
N ASP A 17 0.72 -22.61 -34.91
CA ASP A 17 1.30 -21.36 -35.42
C ASP A 17 2.57 -21.01 -34.63
N ARG A 18 3.72 -21.09 -35.30
CA ARG A 18 5.04 -20.84 -34.70
C ARG A 18 5.20 -19.43 -34.17
N GLN A 19 4.63 -18.43 -34.86
CA GLN A 19 4.72 -17.03 -34.41
C GLN A 19 3.82 -16.80 -33.19
N ALA A 20 2.65 -17.43 -33.16
CA ALA A 20 1.76 -17.37 -32.00
C ALA A 20 2.38 -18.05 -30.77
N VAL A 21 2.99 -19.22 -30.93
CA VAL A 21 3.71 -19.92 -29.84
C VAL A 21 4.86 -19.07 -29.30
N ALA A 22 5.71 -18.53 -30.19
CA ALA A 22 6.87 -17.73 -29.78
C ALA A 22 6.44 -16.45 -29.02
N ARG A 23 5.43 -15.74 -29.51
CA ARG A 23 4.89 -14.54 -28.85
C ARG A 23 4.28 -14.86 -27.50
N LEU A 24 3.45 -15.91 -27.44
CA LEU A 24 2.78 -16.32 -26.22
C LEU A 24 3.78 -16.69 -25.12
N LEU A 25 4.87 -17.38 -25.47
CA LEU A 25 5.92 -17.77 -24.53
C LEU A 25 6.80 -16.59 -24.12
N ALA A 26 7.16 -15.70 -25.05
CA ALA A 26 7.93 -14.50 -24.74
C ALA A 26 7.22 -13.60 -23.71
N GLU A 27 5.90 -13.42 -23.86
CA GLU A 27 5.08 -12.62 -22.95
C GLU A 27 5.00 -13.20 -21.53
N HIS A 28 5.19 -14.51 -21.37
CA HIS A 28 5.04 -15.21 -20.09
C HIS A 28 6.37 -15.70 -19.49
N LEU A 29 7.48 -15.58 -20.22
CA LEU A 29 8.79 -16.01 -19.77
C LEU A 29 9.23 -15.31 -18.49
N GLN A 30 9.03 -13.99 -18.39
CA GLN A 30 9.38 -13.21 -17.20
C GLN A 30 8.60 -13.68 -15.96
N LEU A 31 7.32 -14.05 -16.13
CA LEU A 31 6.50 -14.61 -15.05
C LEU A 31 7.07 -15.95 -14.56
N VAL A 32 7.38 -16.86 -15.48
CA VAL A 32 7.96 -18.18 -15.16
C VAL A 32 9.32 -18.03 -14.48
N TYR A 33 10.19 -17.17 -15.02
CA TYR A 33 11.51 -16.89 -14.46
C TYR A 33 11.44 -16.33 -13.04
N ASN A 34 10.50 -15.43 -12.78
CA ASN A 34 10.25 -14.92 -11.43
C ASN A 34 9.79 -16.02 -10.47
N ILE A 35 8.84 -16.87 -10.89
CA ILE A 35 8.31 -17.95 -10.04
C ILE A 35 9.41 -18.95 -9.71
N VAL A 36 10.14 -19.43 -10.72
CA VAL A 36 11.21 -20.42 -10.57
C VAL A 36 12.40 -19.86 -9.79
N GLY A 37 12.88 -18.67 -10.18
CA GLY A 37 14.01 -18.00 -9.52
C GLY A 37 13.79 -17.79 -8.02
N ARG A 38 12.57 -17.43 -7.62
CA ARG A 38 12.21 -17.21 -6.21
C ARG A 38 11.97 -18.50 -5.46
N ALA A 39 11.32 -19.48 -6.07
CA ALA A 39 11.13 -20.79 -5.43
C ALA A 39 12.48 -21.49 -5.16
N LEU A 40 13.42 -21.38 -6.10
CA LEU A 40 14.74 -21.99 -6.01
C LEU A 40 15.83 -21.11 -5.37
N HIS A 41 15.50 -19.88 -4.95
CA HIS A 41 16.43 -18.97 -4.26
C HIS A 41 17.68 -18.59 -5.09
N GLY A 42 17.52 -18.38 -6.40
CA GLY A 42 18.62 -17.99 -7.29
C GLY A 42 19.65 -19.10 -7.54
N HIS A 43 19.27 -20.37 -7.39
CA HIS A 43 20.15 -21.49 -7.68
C HIS A 43 20.61 -21.50 -9.16
N PRO A 44 21.81 -22.01 -9.48
CA PRO A 44 22.24 -22.29 -10.86
C PRO A 44 21.28 -23.10 -11.74
N ASP A 45 20.28 -23.77 -11.15
CA ASP A 45 19.33 -24.61 -11.90
C ASP A 45 18.11 -23.83 -12.38
N VAL A 46 18.04 -22.52 -12.08
CA VAL A 46 16.88 -21.70 -12.44
C VAL A 46 16.70 -21.71 -13.94
N ASP A 47 17.78 -21.54 -14.70
CA ASP A 47 17.73 -21.53 -16.17
C ASP A 47 17.29 -22.88 -16.72
N ASP A 48 17.82 -23.99 -16.18
CA ASP A 48 17.42 -25.35 -16.55
C ASP A 48 15.93 -25.61 -16.29
N VAL A 49 15.43 -25.22 -15.12
CA VAL A 49 14.04 -25.44 -14.72
C VAL A 49 13.09 -24.55 -15.52
N VAL A 50 13.49 -23.31 -15.84
CA VAL A 50 12.73 -22.44 -16.74
C VAL A 50 12.69 -23.04 -18.14
N GLN A 51 13.83 -23.48 -18.69
CA GLN A 51 13.91 -24.08 -20.01
C GLN A 51 13.04 -25.34 -20.10
N GLU A 52 13.15 -26.26 -19.14
CA GLU A 52 12.31 -27.46 -19.08
C GLU A 52 10.82 -27.12 -18.94
N THR A 53 10.49 -26.09 -18.15
CA THR A 53 9.10 -25.60 -18.02
C THR A 53 8.56 -25.11 -19.36
N MET A 54 9.34 -24.29 -20.08
CA MET A 54 8.92 -23.73 -21.37
C MET A 54 8.85 -24.80 -22.46
N LEU A 55 9.77 -25.77 -22.47
CA LEU A 55 9.73 -26.92 -23.38
C LEU A 55 8.51 -27.81 -23.14
N ARG A 56 8.20 -28.14 -21.88
CA ARG A 56 6.99 -28.90 -21.53
C ARG A 56 5.72 -28.14 -21.86
N ALA A 57 5.72 -26.81 -21.69
CA ALA A 57 4.61 -25.97 -22.11
C ALA A 57 4.39 -26.08 -23.63
N VAL A 58 5.44 -25.96 -24.46
CA VAL A 58 5.32 -26.14 -25.92
C VAL A 58 4.74 -27.53 -26.27
N GLN A 59 5.27 -28.58 -25.67
CA GLN A 59 4.85 -29.97 -25.96
C GLN A 59 3.41 -30.26 -25.52
N ALA A 60 2.99 -29.72 -24.38
CA ALA A 60 1.67 -29.98 -23.82
C ALA A 60 0.59 -28.99 -24.32
N LEU A 61 0.98 -27.89 -24.98
CA LEU A 61 0.06 -26.85 -25.46
C LEU A 61 -1.09 -27.37 -26.31
N PRO A 62 -0.90 -28.32 -27.25
CA PRO A 62 -2.00 -28.89 -28.03
C PRO A 62 -3.10 -29.55 -27.18
N SER A 63 -2.76 -30.00 -25.97
CA SER A 63 -3.69 -30.67 -25.05
C SER A 63 -4.48 -29.72 -24.15
N LEU A 64 -4.23 -28.40 -24.22
CA LEU A 64 -4.94 -27.41 -23.43
C LEU A 64 -6.40 -27.27 -23.91
N ARG A 65 -7.33 -27.66 -23.05
CA ARG A 65 -8.77 -27.68 -23.35
C ARG A 65 -9.41 -26.29 -23.33
N GLU A 66 -9.04 -25.47 -22.35
CA GLU A 66 -9.60 -24.14 -22.08
C GLU A 66 -8.53 -23.07 -22.32
N PRO A 67 -8.54 -22.36 -23.46
CA PRO A 67 -7.52 -21.36 -23.79
C PRO A 67 -7.40 -20.23 -22.76
N GLU A 68 -8.52 -19.86 -22.12
CA GLU A 68 -8.58 -18.83 -21.08
C GLU A 68 -7.78 -19.20 -19.81
N ARG A 69 -7.48 -20.49 -19.62
CA ARG A 69 -6.73 -20.99 -18.46
C ARG A 69 -5.23 -21.18 -18.76
N PHE A 70 -4.74 -20.65 -19.88
CA PHE A 70 -3.33 -20.80 -20.27
C PHE A 70 -2.36 -20.36 -19.16
N ARG A 71 -2.63 -19.22 -18.50
CA ARG A 71 -1.76 -18.67 -17.44
C ARG A 71 -1.69 -19.59 -16.22
N SER A 72 -2.83 -20.01 -15.66
CA SER A 72 -2.84 -20.94 -14.52
C SER A 72 -2.28 -22.32 -14.88
N TRP A 73 -2.51 -22.78 -16.12
CA TRP A 73 -1.94 -24.02 -16.63
C TRP A 73 -0.41 -23.96 -16.75
N LEU A 74 0.15 -22.88 -17.30
CA LEU A 74 1.59 -22.67 -17.42
C LEU A 74 2.26 -22.59 -16.04
N VAL A 75 1.64 -21.86 -15.11
CA VAL A 75 2.13 -21.79 -13.72
C VAL A 75 2.08 -23.16 -13.04
N ALA A 76 1.06 -23.98 -13.31
CA ALA A 76 0.99 -25.35 -12.78
C ALA A 76 2.12 -26.25 -13.33
N ILE A 77 2.52 -26.08 -14.60
CA ILE A 77 3.69 -26.76 -15.18
C ILE A 77 4.97 -26.33 -14.44
N ALA A 78 5.15 -25.03 -14.24
CA ALA A 78 6.31 -24.49 -13.51
C ALA A 78 6.38 -25.04 -12.07
N VAL A 79 5.26 -25.04 -11.35
CA VAL A 79 5.16 -25.60 -9.98
C VAL A 79 5.51 -27.09 -9.97
N ARG A 80 5.10 -27.85 -10.98
CA ARG A 80 5.47 -29.27 -11.12
C ARG A 80 6.97 -29.45 -11.39
N GLN A 81 7.59 -28.62 -12.24
CA GLN A 81 9.03 -28.70 -12.51
C GLN A 81 9.86 -28.39 -11.25
N ILE A 82 9.45 -27.40 -10.47
CA ILE A 82 10.08 -27.08 -9.18
C ILE A 82 10.01 -28.30 -8.25
N GLN A 83 8.84 -28.96 -8.15
CA GLN A 83 8.67 -30.16 -7.31
C GLN A 83 9.53 -31.33 -7.78
N ASP A 84 9.56 -31.61 -9.09
CA ASP A 84 10.35 -32.69 -9.67
C ASP A 84 11.84 -32.47 -9.38
N ARG A 85 12.35 -31.24 -9.54
CA ARG A 85 13.76 -30.92 -9.25
C ARG A 85 14.09 -31.02 -7.76
N GLU A 86 13.21 -30.55 -6.89
CA GLU A 86 13.40 -30.69 -5.43
C GLU A 86 13.41 -32.17 -5.00
N ARG A 87 12.60 -33.02 -5.64
CA ARG A 87 12.56 -34.47 -5.37
C ARG A 87 13.86 -35.16 -5.81
N THR A 88 14.37 -34.86 -7.00
CA THR A 88 15.63 -35.41 -7.50
C THR A 88 16.78 -35.03 -6.58
N ARG A 89 16.87 -33.76 -6.18
CA ARG A 89 17.90 -33.29 -5.24
C ARG A 89 17.85 -33.93 -3.87
N ARG A 90 16.67 -34.14 -3.30
CA ARG A 90 16.54 -34.87 -2.03
C ARG A 90 17.10 -36.29 -2.14
N THR A 91 16.97 -36.89 -3.32
CA THR A 91 17.49 -38.22 -3.61
C THR A 91 19.02 -38.18 -3.83
N ASP A 92 19.55 -37.14 -4.46
CA ASP A 92 20.99 -36.96 -4.71
C ASP A 92 21.76 -36.54 -3.46
N ARG A 93 21.22 -35.65 -2.62
CA ARG A 93 21.81 -35.27 -1.32
C ARG A 93 21.88 -36.43 -0.32
N ALA A 94 21.02 -37.44 -0.49
CA ALA A 94 21.10 -38.67 0.29
C ALA A 94 22.22 -39.61 -0.19
N ARG A 95 22.88 -39.30 -1.32
CA ARG A 95 23.90 -40.15 -1.98
C ARG A 95 25.32 -39.57 -1.99
N THR A 96 25.54 -38.28 -1.65
CA THR A 96 26.86 -37.62 -1.74
C THR A 96 27.30 -36.91 -0.46
N VAL A 97 28.64 -36.84 -0.25
CA VAL A 97 29.33 -36.12 0.85
C VAL A 97 29.31 -34.61 0.58
N PRO A 98 29.23 -33.72 1.60
CA PRO A 98 29.03 -32.28 1.39
C PRO A 98 30.26 -31.62 0.76
N GLU A 99 30.08 -31.04 -0.43
CA GLU A 99 31.03 -30.13 -1.07
C GLU A 99 30.77 -28.69 -0.59
N LEU A 100 31.84 -27.94 -0.33
CA LEU A 100 31.80 -26.56 0.15
C LEU A 100 31.26 -25.63 -0.96
N PRO A 101 30.39 -24.64 -0.63
CA PRO A 101 29.95 -23.66 -1.62
C PRO A 101 31.09 -22.70 -1.99
N ASP A 102 31.21 -22.39 -3.28
CA ASP A 102 32.15 -21.36 -3.76
C ASP A 102 31.80 -19.98 -3.19
N PRO A 103 32.80 -19.16 -2.84
CA PRO A 103 32.60 -17.78 -2.41
C PRO A 103 32.14 -16.90 -3.59
N PRO A 104 31.27 -15.90 -3.35
CA PRO A 104 30.83 -14.97 -4.38
C PRO A 104 31.95 -14.02 -4.84
N ASP A 105 31.92 -13.73 -6.14
CA ASP A 105 32.81 -12.83 -6.88
C ASP A 105 32.80 -11.37 -6.32
N PRO A 106 33.94 -10.75 -5.97
CA PRO A 106 34.01 -9.44 -5.33
C PRO A 106 33.87 -8.20 -6.24
N ASP A 107 33.83 -8.33 -7.57
CA ASP A 107 34.03 -7.19 -8.49
C ASP A 107 32.76 -6.62 -9.17
N ALA A 108 31.61 -6.62 -8.49
CA ALA A 108 30.41 -5.89 -8.93
C ALA A 108 30.18 -4.59 -8.11
N ASP A 109 30.99 -3.59 -8.44
CA ASP A 109 30.83 -2.12 -8.31
C ASP A 109 30.30 -1.45 -7.03
N PHE A 110 31.26 -0.79 -6.35
CA PHE A 110 31.36 0.62 -5.88
C PHE A 110 30.26 1.34 -5.07
N ALA A 111 30.78 2.12 -4.11
CA ALA A 111 30.16 2.80 -2.98
C ALA A 111 29.57 4.18 -3.28
N GLU A 112 28.47 4.51 -2.59
CA GLU A 112 28.27 5.63 -1.61
C GLU A 112 26.78 5.97 -1.50
N ASP A 113 26.09 5.48 -0.47
CA ASP A 113 24.75 5.91 -0.04
C ASP A 113 24.35 5.19 1.28
N ALA A 114 25.13 5.40 2.34
CA ALA A 114 25.26 4.38 3.40
C ALA A 114 24.02 4.22 4.30
N LEU A 115 23.36 5.26 4.81
CA LEU A 115 22.48 5.03 5.97
C LEU A 115 21.04 4.58 5.62
N ALA A 116 20.46 5.05 4.51
CA ALA A 116 19.15 4.59 4.02
C ALA A 116 19.25 3.22 3.31
N ARG A 117 20.35 2.96 2.57
CA ARG A 117 20.62 1.64 2.00
C ARG A 117 20.97 0.61 3.06
N LEU A 118 21.63 0.97 4.17
CA LEU A 118 21.92 0.05 5.28
C LEU A 118 20.65 -0.46 5.99
N ARG A 119 19.60 0.36 6.13
CA ARG A 119 18.32 -0.09 6.74
C ARG A 119 17.50 -0.94 5.76
N LEU A 120 17.40 -0.54 4.49
CA LEU A 120 16.75 -1.36 3.47
C LEU A 120 17.53 -2.66 3.20
N SER A 121 18.86 -2.66 3.24
CA SER A 121 19.70 -3.84 3.06
C SER A 121 19.61 -4.77 4.26
N ALA A 122 19.68 -4.27 5.50
CA ALA A 122 19.53 -5.09 6.70
C ALA A 122 18.14 -5.75 6.78
N GLU A 123 17.08 -5.03 6.42
CA GLU A 123 15.73 -5.61 6.36
C GLU A 123 15.58 -6.61 5.23
N ARG A 124 16.12 -6.33 4.04
CA ARG A 124 16.17 -7.30 2.92
C ARG A 124 16.94 -8.55 3.31
N GLU A 125 18.08 -8.42 3.97
CA GLU A 125 18.87 -9.54 4.47
C GLU A 125 18.11 -10.37 5.51
N VAL A 126 17.36 -9.73 6.41
CA VAL A 126 16.53 -10.43 7.40
C VAL A 126 15.38 -11.16 6.70
N VAL A 127 14.74 -10.57 5.68
CA VAL A 127 13.67 -11.22 4.91
C VAL A 127 14.20 -12.40 4.10
N LEU A 128 15.35 -12.25 3.42
CA LEU A 128 16.00 -13.33 2.67
C LEU A 128 16.50 -14.44 3.61
N ALA A 129 17.02 -14.09 4.79
CA ALA A 129 17.39 -15.08 5.80
C ALA A 129 16.16 -15.79 6.38
N ALA A 130 15.05 -15.08 6.58
CA ALA A 130 13.80 -15.66 7.07
C ALA A 130 13.12 -16.55 6.02
N SER A 131 13.21 -16.21 4.73
CA SER A 131 12.66 -17.07 3.67
C SER A 131 13.36 -18.42 3.59
N ARG A 132 14.63 -18.50 4.01
CA ARG A 132 15.39 -19.76 4.12
C ARG A 132 14.88 -20.67 5.26
N TRP A 133 14.11 -20.13 6.20
CA TRP A 133 13.51 -20.92 7.29
C TRP A 133 12.18 -21.56 6.89
N LEU A 134 11.60 -21.13 5.77
CA LEU A 134 10.40 -21.72 5.20
C LEU A 134 10.72 -23.08 4.56
N ASP A 135 9.78 -24.02 4.68
CA ASP A 135 9.94 -25.29 3.99
C ASP A 135 9.76 -25.15 2.46
N ALA A 136 10.02 -26.23 1.73
CA ALA A 136 9.90 -26.25 0.28
C ALA A 136 8.49 -25.91 -0.25
N GLU A 137 7.44 -26.27 0.50
CA GLU A 137 6.06 -25.97 0.13
C GLU A 137 5.75 -24.50 0.39
N GLU A 138 6.13 -23.97 1.55
CA GLU A 138 5.95 -22.57 1.93
C GLU A 138 6.73 -21.61 1.03
N ARG A 139 7.95 -21.98 0.58
CA ARG A 139 8.74 -21.19 -0.39
C ARG A 139 8.03 -21.07 -1.75
N ARG A 140 7.34 -22.13 -2.19
CA ARG A 140 6.50 -22.10 -3.40
C ARG A 140 5.28 -21.21 -3.21
N VAL A 141 4.59 -21.34 -2.08
CA VAL A 141 3.46 -20.47 -1.73
C VAL A 141 3.89 -19.00 -1.69
N LEU A 142 5.06 -18.70 -1.11
CA LEU A 142 5.64 -17.36 -1.08
C LEU A 142 5.92 -16.82 -2.50
N ALA A 143 6.48 -17.65 -3.40
CA ALA A 143 6.77 -17.25 -4.77
C ALA A 143 5.50 -16.93 -5.60
N LEU A 144 4.42 -17.70 -5.41
CA LEU A 144 3.14 -17.48 -6.09
C LEU A 144 2.38 -16.29 -5.52
N TRP A 145 2.30 -16.19 -4.20
CA TRP A 145 1.67 -15.07 -3.52
C TRP A 145 2.37 -13.74 -3.83
N TRP A 146 3.67 -13.78 -4.11
CA TRP A 146 4.37 -12.61 -4.63
C TRP A 146 3.79 -12.10 -5.94
N GLN A 147 3.60 -13.01 -6.91
CA GLN A 147 3.06 -12.63 -8.21
C GLN A 147 1.63 -12.12 -8.06
N GLU A 148 0.89 -12.61 -7.07
CA GLU A 148 -0.42 -12.09 -6.71
C GLU A 148 -0.37 -10.62 -6.25
N ILE A 149 0.52 -10.28 -5.31
CA ILE A 149 0.72 -8.89 -4.86
C ILE A 149 1.19 -7.99 -6.00
N ALA A 150 2.03 -8.51 -6.89
CA ALA A 150 2.53 -7.79 -8.05
C ALA A 150 1.47 -7.61 -9.16
N GLY A 151 0.23 -8.05 -8.95
CA GLY A 151 -0.85 -8.00 -9.94
C GLY A 151 -0.65 -8.95 -11.13
N SER A 152 0.34 -9.85 -11.04
CA SER A 152 0.69 -10.82 -12.07
C SER A 152 -0.03 -12.17 -11.88
N LEU A 153 -0.70 -12.43 -10.76
CA LEU A 153 -1.60 -13.58 -10.63
C LEU A 153 -2.84 -13.16 -9.86
N SER A 154 -3.97 -13.76 -10.17
CA SER A 154 -5.14 -13.72 -9.30
C SER A 154 -5.05 -14.81 -8.23
N ARG A 155 -5.79 -14.64 -7.13
CA ARG A 155 -5.90 -15.67 -6.08
C ARG A 155 -6.43 -17.01 -6.62
N ALA A 156 -7.29 -16.97 -7.64
CA ALA A 156 -7.80 -18.17 -8.31
C ALA A 156 -6.69 -18.93 -9.04
N GLU A 157 -5.82 -18.22 -9.76
CA GLU A 157 -4.68 -18.82 -10.47
C GLU A 157 -3.63 -19.37 -9.50
N VAL A 158 -3.41 -18.71 -8.36
CA VAL A 158 -2.55 -19.25 -7.28
C VAL A 158 -3.12 -20.55 -6.73
N ALA A 159 -4.43 -20.62 -6.52
CA ALA A 159 -5.10 -21.82 -6.01
C ALA A 159 -5.01 -22.99 -7.02
N ASP A 160 -5.29 -22.70 -8.29
CA ASP A 160 -5.17 -23.65 -9.41
C ASP A 160 -3.74 -24.20 -9.52
N ALA A 161 -2.74 -23.32 -9.46
CA ALA A 161 -1.33 -23.68 -9.52
C ALA A 161 -0.88 -24.61 -8.38
N LEU A 162 -1.47 -24.43 -7.19
CA LEU A 162 -1.21 -25.28 -6.03
C LEU A 162 -2.05 -26.56 -6.02
N GLY A 163 -3.02 -26.72 -6.93
CA GLY A 163 -3.98 -27.82 -6.91
C GLY A 163 -4.93 -27.76 -5.70
N LEU A 164 -5.25 -26.55 -5.23
CA LEU A 164 -6.05 -26.30 -4.03
C LEU A 164 -7.32 -25.51 -4.37
N THR A 165 -8.29 -25.51 -3.45
CA THR A 165 -9.40 -24.56 -3.51
C THR A 165 -8.91 -23.16 -3.16
N VAL A 166 -9.60 -22.11 -3.63
CA VAL A 166 -9.30 -20.70 -3.29
C VAL A 166 -9.22 -20.49 -1.77
N ALA A 167 -10.15 -21.10 -1.02
CA ALA A 167 -10.15 -21.04 0.44
C ALA A 167 -8.92 -21.72 1.05
N HIS A 168 -8.54 -22.91 0.57
CA HIS A 168 -7.34 -23.62 1.05
C HIS A 168 -6.04 -22.90 0.68
N ALA A 169 -5.96 -22.28 -0.50
CA ALA A 169 -4.84 -21.43 -0.89
C ALA A 169 -4.70 -20.22 0.05
N GLY A 170 -5.82 -19.58 0.42
CA GLY A 170 -5.83 -18.52 1.44
C GLY A 170 -5.28 -18.97 2.79
N VAL A 171 -5.69 -20.15 3.28
CA VAL A 171 -5.17 -20.73 4.53
C VAL A 171 -3.67 -21.04 4.44
N ARG A 172 -3.18 -21.55 3.30
CA ARG A 172 -1.75 -21.82 3.09
C ARG A 172 -0.92 -20.54 3.05
N ILE A 173 -1.39 -19.51 2.37
CA ILE A 173 -0.76 -18.18 2.34
C ILE A 173 -0.70 -17.60 3.75
N GLN A 174 -1.80 -17.66 4.51
CA GLN A 174 -1.83 -17.16 5.89
C GLN A 174 -0.83 -17.90 6.79
N ARG A 175 -0.75 -19.23 6.69
CA ARG A 175 0.21 -20.05 7.48
C ARG A 175 1.65 -19.72 7.13
N MET A 176 1.97 -19.63 5.84
CA MET A 176 3.28 -19.24 5.34
C MET A 176 3.65 -17.83 5.82
N ARG A 177 2.75 -16.84 5.69
CA ARG A 177 2.97 -15.46 6.18
C ARG A 177 3.27 -15.45 7.67
N ALA A 178 2.49 -16.19 8.46
CA ALA A 178 2.72 -16.30 9.89
C ALA A 178 4.10 -16.93 10.22
N HIS A 179 4.57 -17.91 9.43
CA HIS A 179 5.91 -18.49 9.60
C HIS A 179 6.99 -17.47 9.24
N LEU A 180 6.85 -16.77 8.11
CA LEU A 180 7.80 -15.74 7.68
C LEU A 180 7.92 -14.61 8.71
N ILE A 181 6.81 -14.14 9.29
CA ILE A 181 6.79 -13.13 10.35
C ILE A 181 7.56 -13.62 11.59
N ARG A 182 7.29 -14.85 12.05
CA ARG A 182 8.01 -15.43 13.20
C ARG A 182 9.51 -15.56 12.95
N ALA A 183 9.89 -16.05 11.77
CA ALA A 183 11.29 -16.23 11.38
C ALA A 183 12.03 -14.88 11.33
N ARG A 184 11.40 -13.86 10.74
CA ARG A 184 11.93 -12.49 10.72
C ARG A 184 12.12 -11.92 12.10
N ALA A 185 11.11 -12.05 12.98
CA ALA A 185 11.18 -11.56 14.34
C ALA A 185 12.38 -12.18 15.09
N VAL A 186 12.55 -13.50 14.99
CA VAL A 186 13.68 -14.20 15.61
C VAL A 186 15.03 -13.72 15.06
N LEU A 187 15.16 -13.62 13.74
CA LEU A 187 16.41 -13.18 13.10
C LEU A 187 16.74 -11.71 13.41
N ALA A 188 15.74 -10.83 13.45
CA ALA A 188 15.91 -9.44 13.82
C ALA A 188 16.34 -9.28 15.29
N ALA A 189 15.65 -9.96 16.22
CA ALA A 189 16.03 -9.98 17.64
C ALA A 189 17.46 -10.50 17.84
N TRP A 190 17.81 -11.56 17.10
CA TRP A 190 19.11 -12.21 17.21
C TRP A 190 20.24 -11.37 16.63
N ARG A 191 19.98 -10.57 15.58
CA ARG A 191 20.97 -9.69 14.96
C ARG A 191 21.08 -8.32 15.64
N ALA A 192 20.19 -8.00 16.59
CA ALA A 192 20.20 -6.77 17.36
C ALA A 192 21.54 -6.52 18.05
N SER A 193 21.98 -5.26 18.14
CA SER A 193 23.14 -4.86 18.95
C SER A 193 22.79 -3.64 19.80
N PRO A 194 22.84 -3.72 21.15
CA PRO A 194 23.19 -4.90 21.94
C PRO A 194 22.08 -5.97 21.93
N ARG A 195 22.46 -7.26 21.96
CA ARG A 195 21.50 -8.38 22.07
C ARG A 195 20.92 -8.46 23.48
N CYS A 196 19.63 -8.78 23.57
CA CYS A 196 18.99 -9.06 24.85
C CYS A 196 19.65 -10.25 25.56
N ALA A 197 20.09 -10.07 26.80
CA ALA A 197 20.75 -11.11 27.59
C ALA A 197 19.82 -12.32 27.86
N ASP A 198 18.54 -12.06 28.09
CA ASP A 198 17.54 -13.11 28.30
C ASP A 198 17.23 -13.89 27.02
N LEU A 199 17.32 -13.25 25.85
CA LEU A 199 17.23 -13.93 24.55
C LEU A 199 18.43 -14.87 24.35
N VAL A 200 19.64 -14.42 24.71
CA VAL A 200 20.86 -15.26 24.69
C VAL A 200 20.71 -16.45 25.65
N ALA A 201 20.13 -16.22 26.84
CA ALA A 201 19.83 -17.30 27.78
C ALA A 201 18.78 -18.29 27.21
N ALA A 202 17.74 -17.77 26.55
CA ALA A 202 16.71 -18.57 25.89
C ALA A 202 17.25 -19.37 24.69
N ALA A 203 18.33 -18.90 24.06
CA ALA A 203 19.00 -19.53 22.93
C ALA A 203 20.17 -20.47 23.31
N ARG A 204 20.43 -20.72 24.60
CA ARG A 204 21.52 -21.64 25.00
C ARG A 204 21.33 -23.02 24.38
N GLY A 205 22.31 -23.45 23.58
CA GLY A 205 22.29 -24.73 22.85
C GLY A 205 21.63 -24.68 21.47
N TRP A 206 21.24 -23.49 20.99
CA TRP A 206 20.80 -23.28 19.62
C TRP A 206 22.00 -23.07 18.70
N ASP A 207 22.04 -23.81 17.60
CA ASP A 207 23.09 -23.80 16.56
C ASP A 207 22.78 -22.81 15.41
N GLY A 208 21.69 -22.04 15.52
CA GLY A 208 21.23 -21.13 14.47
C GLY A 208 20.31 -21.78 13.43
N ASN A 209 19.95 -23.05 13.60
CA ASN A 209 19.07 -23.75 12.66
C ASN A 209 17.59 -23.30 12.76
N ALA A 210 16.82 -23.56 11.70
CA ALA A 210 15.41 -23.19 11.61
C ALA A 210 14.46 -24.18 12.32
N GLU A 211 14.93 -24.99 13.28
CA GLU A 211 14.12 -26.06 13.85
C GLU A 211 12.88 -25.50 14.60
N PRO A 212 11.66 -26.02 14.38
CA PRO A 212 10.42 -25.42 14.89
C PRO A 212 10.37 -25.22 16.41
N ARG A 213 11.05 -26.09 17.19
CA ARG A 213 11.12 -25.96 18.66
C ARG A 213 11.87 -24.70 19.09
N TRP A 214 12.95 -24.35 18.39
CA TRP A 214 13.77 -23.19 18.68
C TRP A 214 13.07 -21.91 18.24
N GLN A 215 12.48 -21.91 17.04
CA GLN A 215 11.68 -20.77 16.58
C GLN A 215 10.56 -20.42 17.56
N LYS A 216 9.78 -21.41 18.02
CA LYS A 216 8.68 -21.19 18.98
C LYS A 216 9.18 -20.70 20.35
N ARG A 217 10.32 -21.23 20.82
CA ARG A 217 10.91 -20.85 22.11
C ARG A 217 11.43 -19.41 22.07
N LEU A 218 12.16 -19.04 21.03
CA LEU A 218 12.72 -17.69 20.87
C LEU A 218 11.63 -16.67 20.56
N HIS A 219 10.64 -17.03 19.75
CA HIS A 219 9.48 -16.18 19.48
C HIS A 219 8.67 -15.90 20.76
N ARG A 220 8.45 -16.90 21.61
CA ARG A 220 7.78 -16.70 22.91
C ARG A 220 8.53 -15.70 23.79
N HIS A 221 9.87 -15.79 23.82
CA HIS A 221 10.68 -14.81 24.53
C HIS A 221 10.50 -13.41 23.92
N ILE A 222 10.55 -13.29 22.59
CA ILE A 222 10.35 -12.02 21.89
C ILE A 222 8.98 -11.42 22.24
N GLU A 223 7.90 -12.21 22.26
CA GLU A 223 6.57 -11.77 22.65
C GLU A 223 6.46 -11.31 24.12
N GLN A 224 7.39 -11.71 24.98
CA GLN A 224 7.35 -11.41 26.43
C GLN A 224 8.39 -10.37 26.86
N CYS A 225 9.35 -10.05 25.99
CA CYS A 225 10.47 -9.16 26.29
C CYS A 225 10.34 -7.84 25.52
N PRO A 226 10.09 -6.70 26.18
CA PRO A 226 9.89 -5.41 25.52
C PRO A 226 11.06 -4.96 24.63
N SER A 227 12.31 -5.24 25.05
CA SER A 227 13.50 -4.91 24.25
C SER A 227 13.62 -5.76 22.99
N CYS A 228 13.28 -7.05 23.07
CA CYS A 228 13.20 -7.91 21.90
C CYS A 228 12.04 -7.51 21.00
N GLN A 229 10.86 -7.19 21.53
CA GLN A 229 9.74 -6.71 20.71
C GLN A 229 10.09 -5.45 19.92
N ALA A 230 10.78 -4.49 20.55
CA ALA A 230 11.16 -3.23 19.92
C ALA A 230 12.05 -3.44 18.68
N VAL A 231 12.96 -4.42 18.70
CA VAL A 231 13.86 -4.71 17.57
C VAL A 231 13.27 -5.73 16.59
N SER A 232 12.33 -6.56 17.05
CA SER A 232 11.74 -7.64 16.24
C SER A 232 10.49 -7.22 15.47
N ARG A 233 9.87 -6.09 15.82
CA ARG A 233 8.78 -5.48 15.05
C ARG A 233 9.38 -4.95 13.75
N PRO A 234 9.11 -5.58 12.59
CA PRO A 234 9.70 -5.12 11.35
C PRO A 234 9.14 -3.72 11.01
N PRO A 235 9.99 -2.73 10.71
CA PRO A 235 9.54 -1.38 10.32
C PRO A 235 8.75 -1.39 9.01
N ILE A 236 9.01 -2.40 8.16
CA ILE A 236 8.38 -2.60 6.86
C ILE A 236 7.72 -3.99 6.81
N ALA A 237 6.44 -4.01 6.45
CA ALA A 237 5.69 -5.24 6.19
C ALA A 237 6.45 -6.14 5.19
N ALA A 238 6.38 -7.47 5.33
CA ALA A 238 7.04 -8.38 4.40
C ALA A 238 6.66 -8.05 2.97
N GLU A 239 5.38 -7.89 2.74
CA GLU A 239 4.72 -7.45 1.53
C GLU A 239 5.39 -6.22 0.89
N ALA A 240 5.84 -5.23 1.67
CA ALA A 240 6.45 -3.99 1.18
C ALA A 240 7.97 -4.12 0.92
N VAL A 241 8.71 -4.91 1.73
CA VAL A 241 10.10 -5.29 1.39
C VAL A 241 10.13 -6.17 0.15
N LEU A 242 9.12 -7.04 0.04
CA LEU A 242 8.88 -7.90 -1.08
C LEU A 242 8.59 -7.00 -2.32
N GLY A 243 7.56 -6.16 -2.37
CA GLY A 243 7.30 -5.28 -3.54
C GLY A 243 8.50 -4.49 -4.12
N GLY A 244 9.54 -4.22 -3.32
CA GLY A 244 10.81 -3.60 -3.74
C GLY A 244 11.98 -4.53 -4.11
N LEU A 245 11.88 -5.86 -4.07
CA LEU A 245 12.84 -6.75 -4.74
C LEU A 245 12.37 -6.88 -6.19
N GLY A 246 13.06 -6.18 -7.10
CA GLY A 246 12.74 -6.14 -8.52
C GLY A 246 12.49 -7.51 -9.14
N LEU A 247 11.77 -7.52 -10.26
CA LEU A 247 11.68 -8.68 -11.16
C LEU A 247 13.10 -9.20 -11.40
N VAL A 248 13.31 -10.51 -11.32
CA VAL A 248 14.63 -11.08 -11.62
C VAL A 248 14.83 -10.83 -13.12
N PRO A 249 15.74 -9.93 -13.54
CA PRO A 249 15.87 -9.61 -14.95
C PRO A 249 16.37 -10.87 -15.68
N VAL A 250 15.66 -11.28 -16.73
CA VAL A 250 16.20 -12.28 -17.66
C VAL A 250 17.36 -11.62 -18.38
N SER A 251 18.55 -12.22 -18.36
CA SER A 251 19.67 -11.69 -19.13
C SER A 251 19.34 -11.77 -20.63
N ALA A 252 19.72 -10.75 -21.40
CA ALA A 252 19.39 -10.69 -22.82
C ALA A 252 19.93 -11.91 -23.61
N GLY A 253 21.07 -12.47 -23.20
CA GLY A 253 21.63 -13.68 -23.80
C GLY A 253 20.79 -14.94 -23.54
N VAL A 254 20.31 -15.13 -22.31
CA VAL A 254 19.42 -16.26 -21.96
C VAL A 254 18.06 -16.09 -22.66
N LEU A 255 17.56 -14.86 -22.78
CA LEU A 255 16.33 -14.56 -23.50
C LEU A 255 16.43 -14.96 -24.99
N ASP A 256 17.49 -14.56 -25.68
CA ASP A 256 17.70 -14.87 -27.11
C ASP A 256 17.94 -16.38 -27.36
N GLU A 257 18.73 -17.03 -26.51
CA GLU A 257 19.01 -18.47 -26.62
C GLU A 257 17.76 -19.31 -26.37
N LEU A 258 16.96 -18.94 -25.38
CA LEU A 258 15.71 -19.63 -25.04
C LEU A 258 14.62 -19.39 -26.11
N LEU A 259 14.48 -18.16 -26.61
CA LEU A 259 13.55 -17.86 -27.72
C LEU A 259 13.96 -18.60 -29.01
N GLY A 260 15.27 -18.68 -29.29
CA GLY A 260 15.79 -19.46 -30.42
C GLY A 260 15.54 -20.96 -30.28
N ALA A 261 15.78 -21.53 -29.09
CA ALA A 261 15.50 -22.94 -28.81
C ALA A 261 14.01 -23.29 -28.90
N LEU A 262 13.13 -22.41 -28.40
CA LEU A 262 11.68 -22.60 -28.46
C LEU A 262 11.12 -22.48 -29.89
N ALA A 263 11.65 -21.56 -30.69
CA ALA A 263 11.31 -21.45 -32.11
C ALA A 263 11.69 -22.72 -32.90
N ASN A 264 12.83 -23.33 -32.57
CA ASN A 264 13.27 -24.59 -33.16
C ASN A 264 12.43 -25.79 -32.68
N ALA A 265 12.11 -25.87 -31.39
CA ALA A 265 11.27 -26.94 -30.82
C ALA A 265 9.84 -26.94 -31.41
N ALA A 266 9.24 -25.76 -31.59
CA ALA A 266 7.96 -25.59 -32.29
C ALA A 266 8.06 -25.99 -33.78
N GLY A 267 9.26 -25.93 -34.36
CA GLY A 267 9.55 -26.39 -35.72
C GLY A 267 9.40 -27.90 -35.91
N THR A 268 9.88 -28.69 -34.94
CA THR A 268 9.87 -30.15 -34.94
C THR A 268 8.47 -30.76 -34.77
N LEU A 269 7.59 -30.11 -34.01
CA LEU A 269 6.22 -30.60 -33.77
C LEU A 269 5.29 -30.38 -34.98
N ALA A 270 5.54 -29.37 -35.81
CA ALA A 270 4.76 -29.11 -37.03
C ALA A 270 5.10 -30.06 -38.21
N THR A 271 6.19 -30.81 -38.11
CA THR A 271 6.66 -31.73 -39.17
C THR A 271 6.50 -33.21 -38.82
N GLY A 272 5.88 -33.52 -37.68
CA GLY A 272 5.62 -34.88 -37.20
C GLY A 272 4.49 -35.62 -37.93
N GLY A 273 4.59 -35.73 -39.26
CA GLY A 273 4.00 -36.85 -39.99
C GLY A 273 4.98 -38.03 -39.91
N VAL A 274 4.53 -39.15 -39.36
CA VAL A 274 5.27 -40.42 -39.28
C VAL A 274 5.93 -40.79 -40.61
N ALA A 275 7.27 -40.74 -40.67
CA ALA A 275 8.08 -41.47 -41.63
C ALA A 275 9.45 -41.74 -41.02
N GLY A 276 9.74 -43.00 -40.73
CA GLY A 276 11.02 -43.43 -40.19
C GLY A 276 12.12 -43.40 -41.26
N ALA A 277 13.35 -43.15 -40.82
CA ALA A 277 14.57 -43.72 -41.39
C ALA A 277 15.73 -43.56 -40.40
N ALA A 278 16.61 -44.55 -40.42
CA ALA A 278 17.65 -44.86 -39.43
C ALA A 278 18.91 -43.99 -39.48
N GLY A 279 19.66 -44.05 -38.37
CA GLY A 279 21.13 -43.88 -38.30
C GLY A 279 21.58 -42.55 -37.66
N SER A 280 22.44 -42.49 -36.65
CA SER A 280 23.26 -43.49 -35.97
C SER A 280 23.71 -42.91 -34.62
N VAL A 281 23.73 -43.74 -33.57
CA VAL A 281 24.39 -43.46 -32.29
C VAL A 281 25.75 -44.16 -32.31
N ALA A 282 26.82 -43.42 -32.00
CA ALA A 282 28.11 -43.98 -31.65
C ALA A 282 28.20 -44.05 -30.12
N ALA A 283 27.95 -45.22 -29.55
CA ALA A 283 28.39 -45.59 -28.21
C ALA A 283 29.11 -46.94 -28.32
N GLY A 284 30.33 -47.00 -27.78
CA GLY A 284 31.24 -48.11 -27.94
C GLY A 284 30.83 -49.39 -27.21
N GLY A 285 31.46 -50.48 -27.63
CA GLY A 285 31.61 -51.70 -26.84
C GLY A 285 30.60 -52.82 -27.16
N ALA A 286 31.02 -53.76 -28.01
CA ALA A 286 30.42 -55.08 -28.21
C ALA A 286 30.87 -56.07 -27.10
N PRO A 287 30.43 -57.34 -27.07
CA PRO A 287 29.08 -57.90 -27.34
C PRO A 287 28.62 -58.94 -26.28
N GLY A 288 27.35 -59.39 -26.35
CA GLY A 288 26.97 -60.73 -25.85
C GLY A 288 25.52 -60.97 -25.42
N THR A 289 24.63 -61.25 -26.39
CA THR A 289 23.50 -62.24 -26.39
C THR A 289 22.53 -62.29 -25.18
N ALA A 290 21.26 -61.88 -25.31
CA ALA A 290 20.09 -62.55 -25.94
C ALA A 290 19.17 -63.25 -24.91
N ALA A 291 17.92 -62.79 -24.78
CA ALA A 291 16.70 -63.60 -24.70
C ALA A 291 15.44 -62.71 -24.51
N SER A 292 14.50 -62.88 -25.42
CA SER A 292 13.14 -62.34 -25.48
C SER A 292 12.15 -63.06 -24.56
N LEU A 293 11.03 -62.41 -24.18
CA LEU A 293 9.67 -62.96 -24.15
C LEU A 293 8.60 -61.87 -23.90
N ALA A 294 7.36 -62.18 -24.29
CA ALA A 294 6.29 -61.28 -24.72
C ALA A 294 5.01 -61.29 -23.82
N ALA A 295 3.94 -60.64 -24.32
CA ALA A 295 2.49 -60.68 -23.97
C ALA A 295 1.97 -59.60 -22.98
N GLY A 296 0.78 -58.98 -23.15
CA GLY A 296 -0.28 -59.08 -24.16
C GLY A 296 -1.47 -58.14 -23.84
N ALA A 297 -2.32 -57.97 -24.87
CA ALA A 297 -3.76 -57.55 -25.03
C ALA A 297 -4.59 -57.01 -23.81
N THR A 298 -5.63 -56.16 -23.95
CA THR A 298 -6.87 -56.29 -24.76
C THR A 298 -7.67 -54.98 -24.95
N THR A 299 -8.53 -55.01 -25.96
CA THR A 299 -9.43 -54.02 -26.61
C THR A 299 -10.81 -53.79 -25.96
N SER A 300 -11.46 -52.66 -26.30
CA SER A 300 -12.91 -52.42 -26.56
C SER A 300 -13.07 -50.96 -27.02
N GLY A 301 -13.73 -50.50 -28.10
CA GLY A 301 -14.69 -51.09 -29.03
C GLY A 301 -16.03 -50.33 -28.97
N ALA A 302 -16.25 -49.29 -29.80
CA ALA A 302 -17.57 -48.85 -30.28
C ALA A 302 -17.47 -47.79 -31.40
N THR A 303 -18.10 -48.10 -32.51
CA THR A 303 -18.20 -47.41 -33.80
C THR A 303 -19.43 -46.51 -33.91
N SER A 304 -19.35 -45.40 -34.67
CA SER A 304 -20.43 -44.98 -35.59
C SER A 304 -19.97 -43.94 -36.63
N LEU A 305 -19.84 -44.44 -37.86
CA LEU A 305 -20.32 -43.93 -39.16
C LEU A 305 -20.15 -42.45 -39.54
N ALA A 306 -19.38 -42.28 -40.62
CA ALA A 306 -19.31 -41.12 -41.49
C ALA A 306 -20.34 -41.21 -42.64
N ALA A 307 -20.79 -40.05 -43.12
CA ALA A 307 -21.23 -39.78 -44.48
C ALA A 307 -20.71 -38.36 -44.80
N GLY A 308 -19.70 -38.19 -45.67
CA GLY A 308 -19.86 -38.01 -47.13
C GLY A 308 -20.36 -36.58 -47.39
N GLY A 309 -19.64 -35.63 -47.99
CA GLY A 309 -18.65 -35.65 -49.06
C GLY A 309 -19.05 -34.56 -50.07
N LEU A 310 -18.07 -34.03 -50.82
CA LEU A 310 -18.15 -32.95 -51.84
C LEU A 310 -18.03 -31.54 -51.23
N GLY A 311 -17.05 -30.69 -51.56
CA GLY A 311 -16.22 -30.59 -52.75
C GLY A 311 -16.45 -29.20 -53.37
N GLY A 312 -15.41 -28.38 -53.52
CA GLY A 312 -15.52 -27.12 -54.28
C GLY A 312 -14.65 -25.98 -53.77
N THR A 313 -13.43 -25.94 -54.28
CA THR A 313 -12.53 -24.78 -54.33
C THR A 313 -13.16 -23.60 -55.08
N ALA A 314 -12.92 -22.36 -54.62
CA ALA A 314 -12.28 -21.28 -55.39
C ALA A 314 -12.52 -19.87 -54.81
N THR A 315 -11.41 -19.16 -54.63
CA THR A 315 -11.16 -17.73 -54.91
C THR A 315 -12.01 -16.62 -54.26
N ALA A 316 -11.30 -15.76 -53.51
CA ALA A 316 -11.64 -14.37 -53.15
C ALA A 316 -11.87 -13.49 -54.42
N PRO A 317 -12.40 -12.24 -54.36
CA PRO A 317 -11.87 -11.13 -53.54
C PRO A 317 -12.95 -10.18 -52.95
N GLY A 318 -12.48 -9.17 -52.22
CA GLY A 318 -13.27 -8.36 -51.30
C GLY A 318 -14.16 -7.26 -51.90
N ALA A 319 -14.95 -6.64 -51.03
CA ALA A 319 -15.25 -5.21 -51.05
C ALA A 319 -15.93 -4.81 -49.72
N ALA A 320 -15.51 -3.67 -49.21
CA ALA A 320 -16.06 -2.97 -48.06
C ALA A 320 -17.42 -2.31 -48.38
N LEU A 321 -17.97 -1.59 -47.37
CA LEU A 321 -19.20 -0.78 -47.28
C LEU A 321 -20.30 -1.51 -46.49
N ALA A 322 -21.01 -0.94 -45.51
CA ALA A 322 -21.12 0.44 -45.04
C ALA A 322 -21.66 0.45 -43.60
N ALA A 323 -21.40 1.57 -42.91
CA ALA A 323 -22.06 1.97 -41.68
C ALA A 323 -23.57 2.24 -41.92
N GLY A 324 -24.40 1.96 -40.92
CA GLY A 324 -25.81 2.35 -40.87
C GLY A 324 -26.35 2.27 -39.44
N GLN A 325 -26.67 3.43 -38.89
CA GLN A 325 -27.06 3.70 -37.50
C GLN A 325 -28.54 3.40 -37.16
N VAL A 326 -28.83 3.57 -35.85
CA VAL A 326 -30.11 3.92 -35.18
C VAL A 326 -31.09 2.73 -35.08
N GLY A 327 -31.38 2.14 -33.91
CA GLY A 327 -31.82 2.73 -32.64
C GLY A 327 -33.35 2.58 -32.52
N TRP A 328 -33.87 2.18 -31.36
CA TRP A 328 -35.09 2.69 -30.69
C TRP A 328 -35.66 1.71 -29.62
N TRP A 329 -35.53 2.15 -28.36
CA TRP A 329 -36.39 2.05 -27.15
C TRP A 329 -36.41 0.85 -26.18
N ALA A 330 -36.42 1.29 -24.91
CA ALA A 330 -36.46 0.58 -23.64
C ALA A 330 -37.86 0.63 -23.00
N ARG A 331 -38.19 -0.35 -22.13
CA ARG A 331 -38.45 -0.19 -20.67
C ARG A 331 -39.34 -1.29 -20.06
N LEU A 332 -38.89 -1.81 -18.90
CA LEU A 332 -39.58 -2.18 -17.63
C LEU A 332 -40.71 -3.24 -17.72
N VAL A 333 -40.83 -4.26 -16.85
CA VAL A 333 -40.98 -4.25 -15.36
C VAL A 333 -40.55 -5.62 -14.77
N ALA A 334 -40.03 -5.66 -13.54
CA ALA A 334 -39.83 -6.86 -12.69
C ALA A 334 -41.16 -7.32 -12.00
N PRO A 335 -41.23 -8.24 -11.00
CA PRO A 335 -40.37 -9.37 -10.53
C PRO A 335 -41.18 -10.69 -10.26
N LEU A 336 -40.51 -11.81 -9.84
CA LEU A 336 -40.88 -12.70 -8.69
C LEU A 336 -40.34 -14.17 -8.76
N TRP A 337 -40.11 -14.73 -7.55
CA TRP A 337 -39.85 -16.13 -7.10
C TRP A 337 -38.41 -16.69 -7.25
N ALA A 338 -37.79 -17.42 -6.30
CA ALA A 338 -38.02 -17.75 -4.87
C ALA A 338 -36.75 -18.44 -4.29
N LYS A 339 -36.74 -18.65 -2.96
CA LYS A 339 -35.67 -19.12 -2.03
C LYS A 339 -35.19 -20.58 -2.20
N PRO A 340 -34.18 -21.04 -1.43
CA PRO A 340 -34.44 -21.75 -0.15
C PRO A 340 -33.57 -21.19 1.01
N VAL A 341 -34.10 -20.82 2.19
CA VAL A 341 -34.46 -21.61 3.40
C VAL A 341 -33.45 -22.70 3.79
N LEU A 342 -32.69 -22.42 4.85
CA LEU A 342 -32.01 -23.41 5.69
C LEU A 342 -32.43 -23.17 7.15
N THR A 343 -33.09 -24.18 7.69
CA THR A 343 -33.66 -24.29 9.02
C THR A 343 -32.54 -24.58 10.03
N VAL A 344 -32.43 -23.80 11.11
CA VAL A 344 -31.68 -24.21 12.30
C VAL A 344 -32.65 -24.24 13.48
N GLY A 345 -32.73 -25.42 14.08
CA GLY A 345 -33.67 -25.77 15.13
C GLY A 345 -33.42 -25.05 16.45
N THR A 346 -34.52 -24.90 17.17
CA THR A 346 -34.61 -24.47 18.56
C THR A 346 -34.07 -25.55 19.49
N ALA A 347 -33.30 -25.13 20.50
CA ALA A 347 -33.18 -25.84 21.76
C ALA A 347 -33.29 -24.82 22.88
N ALA A 348 -34.43 -24.84 23.57
CA ALA A 348 -34.70 -24.12 24.80
C ALA A 348 -33.97 -24.82 25.96
N GLY A 349 -33.46 -24.02 26.90
CA GLY A 349 -32.86 -24.48 28.15
C GLY A 349 -32.83 -23.33 29.15
N THR A 350 -33.79 -23.33 30.05
CA THR A 350 -34.11 -22.36 31.10
C THR A 350 -33.06 -22.26 32.22
N ALA A 351 -32.82 -21.06 32.75
CA ALA A 351 -32.67 -20.84 34.19
C ALA A 351 -33.02 -19.39 34.55
N ALA A 352 -34.07 -19.26 35.36
CA ALA A 352 -34.53 -18.02 35.98
C ALA A 352 -33.87 -17.84 37.37
N ALA A 353 -33.64 -16.60 37.79
CA ALA A 353 -33.97 -16.13 39.13
C ALA A 353 -33.78 -14.60 39.26
N VAL A 354 -34.83 -13.96 39.74
CA VAL A 354 -34.97 -12.56 40.16
C VAL A 354 -34.62 -12.47 41.65
N ALA A 355 -33.98 -11.38 42.10
CA ALA A 355 -34.43 -10.50 43.20
C ALA A 355 -33.32 -9.90 44.10
N ALA A 356 -33.47 -8.57 44.30
CA ALA A 356 -33.36 -7.81 45.56
C ALA A 356 -31.99 -7.39 46.16
N VAL A 357 -31.66 -6.12 45.89
CA VAL A 357 -31.36 -5.00 46.82
C VAL A 357 -31.13 -5.32 48.32
N LEU A 358 -29.97 -4.90 48.85
CA LEU A 358 -29.91 -4.08 50.07
C LEU A 358 -28.64 -3.20 50.14
N VAL A 359 -28.88 -1.99 50.62
CA VAL A 359 -28.02 -0.81 50.83
C VAL A 359 -27.00 -1.01 51.95
N LEU A 360 -25.80 -0.40 51.81
CA LEU A 360 -25.10 0.29 52.91
C LEU A 360 -24.05 1.30 52.37
N LEU A 361 -24.24 2.57 52.75
CA LEU A 361 -23.32 3.73 52.72
C LEU A 361 -22.08 3.48 53.60
N PRO A 362 -20.93 4.19 53.50
CA PRO A 362 -20.76 5.66 53.57
C PRO A 362 -19.74 6.19 52.52
N GLY A 363 -19.34 7.45 52.37
CA GLY A 363 -19.48 8.71 53.09
C GLY A 363 -18.56 9.71 52.36
N LYS A 364 -18.98 10.98 52.28
CA LYS A 364 -18.42 12.07 51.49
C LYS A 364 -16.97 12.44 51.85
N THR A 365 -16.19 12.89 50.86
CA THR A 365 -15.39 14.13 50.91
C THR A 365 -14.93 14.56 49.51
N SER A 366 -15.24 15.82 49.14
CA SER A 366 -14.64 16.55 48.00
C SER A 366 -13.24 17.07 48.35
N PRO A 367 -12.46 17.48 47.34
CA PRO A 367 -11.70 18.71 47.48
C PRO A 367 -12.03 19.75 46.40
N GLN A 368 -11.94 21.00 46.85
CA GLN A 368 -12.12 22.24 46.12
C GLN A 368 -10.87 22.64 45.32
N VAL A 369 -11.13 23.47 44.33
CA VAL A 369 -10.22 24.28 43.52
C VAL A 369 -9.56 25.37 44.38
N GLU A 370 -8.26 25.60 44.21
CA GLU A 370 -7.62 26.84 44.67
C GLU A 370 -6.65 27.39 43.61
N ALA A 371 -6.72 28.71 43.45
CA ALA A 371 -6.13 29.51 42.38
C ALA A 371 -4.69 29.96 42.68
N ALA A 372 -3.95 30.29 41.62
CA ALA A 372 -2.60 30.84 41.65
C ALA A 372 -2.56 32.34 42.04
N PRO A 373 -1.44 32.83 42.61
CA PRO A 373 -1.07 34.24 42.58
C PRO A 373 0.22 34.52 41.75
N PRO A 374 0.50 35.81 41.42
CA PRO A 374 1.22 36.20 40.20
C PRO A 374 2.72 36.54 40.35
N SER A 375 3.40 36.64 39.20
CA SER A 375 4.80 37.06 38.97
C SER A 375 5.22 38.39 39.60
N PRO A 376 6.55 38.54 39.82
CA PRO A 376 7.22 39.81 39.59
C PRO A 376 8.45 39.71 38.66
N SER A 377 8.76 40.82 37.99
CA SER A 377 10.03 41.16 37.32
C SER A 377 10.25 42.67 37.53
N PRO A 378 11.45 43.24 37.32
CA PRO A 378 12.81 42.68 37.35
C PRO A 378 13.74 43.51 38.28
N SER A 379 15.02 43.12 38.44
CA SER A 379 16.04 44.02 39.04
C SER A 379 17.39 43.85 38.36
N VAL A 380 17.94 44.99 37.96
CA VAL A 380 19.22 45.23 37.29
C VAL A 380 20.28 45.61 38.32
N ILE A 381 21.47 44.99 38.31
CA ILE A 381 22.70 45.48 38.97
C ILE A 381 23.93 45.03 38.13
N PRO A 382 25.06 45.80 38.10
CA PRO A 382 25.90 45.99 36.91
C PRO A 382 27.25 45.25 36.89
N ALA A 383 28.01 45.54 35.84
CA ALA A 383 29.32 45.01 35.44
C ALA A 383 30.44 45.02 36.50
N SER A 384 31.35 44.05 36.38
CA SER A 384 32.73 44.14 36.87
C SER A 384 33.70 43.51 35.85
N SER A 385 34.92 44.04 35.87
CA SER A 385 35.93 44.06 34.81
C SER A 385 37.09 43.06 35.05
N ALA A 386 37.62 42.57 33.92
CA ALA A 386 39.01 42.19 33.63
C ALA A 386 39.68 40.98 34.31
N ALA A 387 40.12 40.03 33.46
CA ALA A 387 41.53 39.64 33.34
C ALA A 387 41.79 39.01 31.95
N ALA A 388 42.84 39.48 31.27
CA ALA A 388 43.23 39.10 29.92
C ALA A 388 44.41 38.11 29.91
N ALA A 389 44.39 37.15 28.98
CA ALA A 389 45.54 36.60 28.20
C ALA A 389 45.12 35.31 27.44
N PRO A 390 45.78 34.89 26.34
CA PRO A 390 46.39 35.64 25.24
C PRO A 390 45.66 35.37 23.90
N SER A 391 45.94 36.22 22.92
CA SER A 391 45.43 36.20 21.55
C SER A 391 45.89 34.97 20.76
N VAL A 392 44.95 34.11 20.39
CA VAL A 392 45.08 33.20 19.25
C VAL A 392 44.23 33.80 18.14
N SER A 393 44.85 34.20 17.02
CA SER A 393 44.13 34.66 15.84
C SER A 393 43.33 33.50 15.23
N PRO A 394 41.98 33.55 15.15
CA PRO A 394 41.26 32.70 14.23
C PRO A 394 41.17 33.45 12.90
N SER A 395 42.10 33.15 12.00
CA SER A 395 41.86 33.30 10.57
C SER A 395 40.91 32.18 10.15
N ALA A 396 39.62 32.49 10.20
CA ALA A 396 38.56 31.96 9.36
C ALA A 396 37.31 32.72 9.78
N THR A 397 36.90 33.70 8.98
CA THR A 397 35.59 34.31 9.11
C THR A 397 34.57 33.17 9.03
N ALA A 398 34.06 32.73 10.18
CA ALA A 398 32.85 31.93 10.23
C ALA A 398 31.79 32.79 9.53
N ALA A 399 31.46 32.46 8.29
CA ALA A 399 30.40 33.11 7.56
C ALA A 399 29.18 33.08 8.50
N ALA A 400 28.68 34.27 8.88
CA ALA A 400 27.52 34.38 9.75
C ALA A 400 26.43 33.47 9.18
N VAL A 401 25.98 32.48 9.95
CA VAL A 401 24.92 31.57 9.53
C VAL A 401 23.71 32.44 9.21
N ARG A 402 23.38 32.59 7.92
CA ARG A 402 22.22 33.39 7.52
C ARG A 402 20.99 32.72 8.10
N LEU A 403 20.17 33.47 8.82
CA LEU A 403 18.92 32.94 9.38
C LEU A 403 17.89 32.67 8.28
N GLU A 404 18.03 33.30 7.11
CA GLU A 404 17.13 33.14 5.97
C GLU A 404 17.84 32.63 4.72
N ILE A 405 17.17 31.73 4.01
CA ILE A 405 17.51 31.22 2.68
C ILE A 405 16.41 31.69 1.72
N GLN A 406 16.76 32.48 0.73
CA GLN A 406 15.82 33.01 -0.26
C GLN A 406 15.71 32.05 -1.44
N LEU A 407 14.48 31.72 -1.80
CA LEU A 407 14.12 30.88 -2.94
C LEU A 407 13.22 31.70 -3.87
N ALA A 408 13.57 31.81 -5.15
CA ALA A 408 12.83 32.61 -6.13
C ALA A 408 12.77 31.89 -7.49
N PRO A 409 11.68 32.01 -8.27
CA PRO A 409 11.54 31.31 -9.55
C PRO A 409 12.57 31.72 -10.61
N ASP A 410 13.08 32.95 -10.52
CA ASP A 410 14.12 33.55 -11.36
C ASP A 410 15.51 33.51 -10.71
N GLY A 411 15.67 32.74 -9.62
CA GLY A 411 16.94 32.54 -8.94
C GLY A 411 17.93 31.65 -9.71
N SER A 412 19.01 31.27 -9.03
CA SER A 412 20.02 30.34 -9.55
C SER A 412 20.53 29.42 -8.45
N ASP A 413 20.66 28.13 -8.74
CA ASP A 413 21.20 27.16 -7.78
C ASP A 413 22.71 27.28 -7.55
N ASP A 414 23.41 28.07 -8.39
CA ASP A 414 24.78 28.56 -8.16
C ASP A 414 24.81 29.80 -7.24
N GLY A 415 23.64 30.31 -6.86
CA GLY A 415 23.44 31.37 -5.89
C GLY A 415 23.96 31.01 -4.49
N ASP A 416 23.85 31.96 -3.56
CA ASP A 416 24.23 31.76 -2.16
C ASP A 416 23.03 31.76 -1.20
N GLY A 417 21.80 31.75 -1.75
CA GLY A 417 20.56 31.81 -0.99
C GLY A 417 20.29 33.16 -0.34
N SER A 418 21.03 34.22 -0.69
CA SER A 418 20.73 35.57 -0.23
C SER A 418 19.62 36.22 -1.05
N ALA A 419 19.04 37.33 -0.57
CA ALA A 419 18.06 38.09 -1.33
C ALA A 419 18.59 38.62 -2.68
N ALA A 420 19.91 38.83 -2.79
CA ALA A 420 20.55 39.26 -4.03
C ALA A 420 20.86 38.11 -5.00
N ARG A 421 21.03 36.88 -4.48
CA ARG A 421 21.35 35.68 -5.26
C ARG A 421 20.56 34.47 -4.69
N PRO A 422 19.22 34.49 -4.84
CA PRO A 422 18.36 33.43 -4.30
C PRO A 422 18.59 32.11 -5.06
N TYR A 423 18.30 30.99 -4.39
CA TYR A 423 18.24 29.70 -5.08
C TYR A 423 17.03 29.63 -6.02
N ALA A 424 17.14 28.82 -7.07
CA ALA A 424 16.06 28.60 -8.04
C ALA A 424 15.16 27.44 -7.64
N SER A 425 15.75 26.36 -7.11
CA SER A 425 15.05 25.11 -6.84
C SER A 425 14.81 24.85 -5.35
N LEU A 426 13.68 24.20 -5.07
CA LEU A 426 13.37 23.72 -3.73
C LEU A 426 14.40 22.68 -3.26
N ALA A 427 14.82 21.76 -4.15
CA ALA A 427 15.83 20.75 -3.86
C ALA A 427 17.13 21.37 -3.34
N LYS A 428 17.61 22.43 -4.02
CA LYS A 428 18.79 23.15 -3.57
C LYS A 428 18.57 23.80 -2.20
N ALA A 429 17.47 24.54 -2.02
CA ALA A 429 17.18 25.24 -0.77
C ALA A 429 17.08 24.31 0.44
N VAL A 430 16.43 23.14 0.31
CA VAL A 430 16.32 22.17 1.42
C VAL A 430 17.64 21.45 1.71
N SER A 431 18.46 21.18 0.69
CA SER A 431 19.76 20.48 0.86
C SER A 431 20.77 21.29 1.71
N VAL A 432 20.69 22.62 1.65
CA VAL A 432 21.60 23.52 2.36
C VAL A 432 21.04 24.02 3.70
N ALA A 433 19.75 23.79 3.97
CA ALA A 433 19.11 24.21 5.20
C ALA A 433 19.74 23.54 6.43
N ARG A 434 19.76 24.27 7.54
CA ARG A 434 20.29 23.84 8.85
C ARG A 434 19.29 24.23 9.95
N PRO A 435 19.31 23.56 11.11
CA PRO A 435 18.44 23.87 12.24
C PRO A 435 18.35 25.38 12.54
N GLY A 436 17.12 25.89 12.68
CA GLY A 436 16.84 27.28 13.00
C GLY A 436 16.78 28.23 11.80
N GLN A 437 17.09 27.77 10.59
CA GLN A 437 16.97 28.59 9.38
C GLN A 437 15.55 28.59 8.80
N THR A 438 15.22 29.66 8.09
CA THR A 438 13.97 29.83 7.35
C THR A 438 14.24 29.93 5.85
N ILE A 439 13.71 28.99 5.08
CA ILE A 439 13.59 29.09 3.62
C ILE A 439 12.35 29.94 3.31
N VAL A 440 12.56 31.08 2.67
CA VAL A 440 11.52 32.02 2.23
C VAL A 440 11.32 31.88 0.73
N ALA A 441 10.19 31.30 0.33
CA ALA A 441 9.82 31.11 -1.07
C ALA A 441 9.04 32.32 -1.60
N ARG A 442 9.59 33.02 -2.60
CA ARG A 442 8.94 34.12 -3.29
C ARG A 442 7.78 33.62 -4.16
N GLY A 443 6.83 34.51 -4.43
CA GLY A 443 5.68 34.25 -5.29
C GLY A 443 6.08 33.91 -6.71
N GLY A 444 5.30 33.04 -7.34
CA GLY A 444 5.54 32.56 -8.70
C GLY A 444 5.60 31.04 -8.75
N THR A 445 5.86 30.50 -9.95
CA THR A 445 5.81 29.06 -10.22
C THR A 445 7.21 28.46 -10.29
N TYR A 446 7.48 27.49 -9.43
CA TYR A 446 8.67 26.66 -9.38
C TYR A 446 8.37 25.35 -10.11
N ARG A 447 8.93 25.17 -11.30
CA ARG A 447 8.75 23.94 -12.06
C ARG A 447 9.76 22.88 -11.60
N ALA A 448 9.27 21.81 -10.99
CA ALA A 448 10.12 20.70 -10.56
C ALA A 448 10.39 19.75 -11.73
N VAL A 449 11.68 19.42 -11.94
CA VAL A 449 12.15 18.43 -12.93
C VAL A 449 12.72 17.18 -12.27
N GLU A 450 12.93 17.24 -10.95
CA GLU A 450 13.39 16.13 -10.12
C GLU A 450 12.63 16.10 -8.77
N PRO A 451 12.48 14.92 -8.15
CA PRO A 451 11.91 14.80 -6.81
C PRO A 451 12.75 15.54 -5.77
N VAL A 452 12.09 16.01 -4.70
CA VAL A 452 12.71 16.69 -3.58
C VAL A 452 12.76 15.75 -2.38
N VAL A 453 13.93 15.63 -1.75
CA VAL A 453 14.10 14.87 -0.52
C VAL A 453 14.50 15.81 0.62
N ILE A 454 13.78 15.74 1.74
CA ILE A 454 14.02 16.55 2.95
C ILE A 454 14.46 15.61 4.07
N GLU A 455 15.77 15.60 4.33
CA GLU A 455 16.40 14.67 5.30
C GLU A 455 17.06 15.39 6.48
N THR A 456 17.34 16.69 6.38
CA THR A 456 17.99 17.44 7.45
C THR A 456 16.99 17.77 8.56
N ASP A 457 17.20 17.23 9.76
CA ASP A 457 16.37 17.52 10.92
C ASP A 457 16.55 18.97 11.40
N GLY A 458 15.45 19.56 11.88
CA GLY A 458 15.52 20.65 12.84
C GLY A 458 15.67 20.11 14.27
N THR A 459 15.52 20.98 15.26
CA THR A 459 15.39 20.57 16.66
C THR A 459 14.19 21.23 17.30
N ALA A 460 13.79 20.78 18.50
CA ALA A 460 12.72 21.40 19.26
C ALA A 460 12.94 22.91 19.51
N GLN A 461 14.20 23.33 19.69
CA GLN A 461 14.58 24.73 19.89
C GLN A 461 14.87 25.47 18.59
N GLN A 462 15.26 24.76 17.54
CA GLN A 462 15.71 25.33 16.27
C GLN A 462 15.04 24.60 15.09
N ARG A 463 13.72 24.78 14.98
CA ARG A 463 12.93 24.25 13.85
C ARG A 463 13.43 24.83 12.53
N ILE A 464 13.44 24.03 11.48
CA ILE A 464 13.65 24.54 10.11
C ILE A 464 12.30 24.96 9.56
N THR A 465 12.21 26.15 8.98
CA THR A 465 10.94 26.65 8.42
C THR A 465 11.05 26.78 6.90
N LEU A 466 10.11 26.22 6.16
CA LEU A 466 9.87 26.52 4.74
C LEU A 466 8.55 27.27 4.64
N THR A 467 8.59 28.54 4.23
CA THR A 467 7.41 29.40 4.22
C THR A 467 7.33 30.23 2.95
N ALA A 468 6.11 30.52 2.50
CA ALA A 468 5.87 31.60 1.55
C ALA A 468 6.35 32.94 2.11
N ALA A 469 6.86 33.80 1.23
CA ALA A 469 7.07 35.20 1.53
C ALA A 469 5.75 35.90 1.90
N PRO A 470 5.75 36.87 2.83
CA PRO A 470 4.52 37.51 3.29
C PRO A 470 3.68 38.10 2.14
N GLY A 471 2.42 37.68 2.04
CA GLY A 471 1.49 38.15 1.00
C GLY A 471 1.73 37.57 -0.40
N GLU A 472 2.72 36.70 -0.56
CA GLU A 472 3.06 36.06 -1.84
C GLU A 472 2.58 34.60 -1.86
N ARG A 473 2.40 34.05 -3.07
CA ARG A 473 1.89 32.69 -3.30
C ARG A 473 2.88 31.88 -4.15
N PRO A 474 3.80 31.12 -3.52
CA PRO A 474 4.69 30.20 -4.23
C PRO A 474 3.91 28.96 -4.68
N VAL A 475 4.08 28.58 -5.95
CA VAL A 475 3.46 27.42 -6.57
C VAL A 475 4.53 26.43 -6.99
N PHE A 476 4.57 25.26 -6.37
CA PHE A 476 5.44 24.16 -6.77
C PHE A 476 4.69 23.24 -7.73
N ASP A 477 5.08 23.32 -9.00
CA ASP A 477 4.45 22.59 -10.10
C ASP A 477 5.32 21.39 -10.50
N ALA A 478 4.83 20.20 -10.18
CA ALA A 478 5.55 18.94 -10.39
C ALA A 478 5.25 18.28 -11.74
N SER A 479 4.63 19.00 -12.68
CA SER A 479 4.35 18.52 -14.05
C SER A 479 5.61 18.20 -14.87
N GLY A 480 6.80 18.65 -14.43
CA GLY A 480 8.08 18.32 -15.07
C GLY A 480 8.69 16.99 -14.62
N LEU A 481 8.11 16.31 -13.63
CA LEU A 481 8.63 15.03 -13.13
C LEU A 481 8.34 13.87 -14.08
N ARG A 482 9.17 12.82 -14.00
CA ARG A 482 8.93 11.56 -14.73
C ARG A 482 7.63 10.92 -14.26
N SER A 483 6.96 10.20 -15.16
CA SER A 483 5.78 9.41 -14.82
C SER A 483 6.06 8.48 -13.64
N ASN A 484 5.05 8.27 -12.80
CA ASN A 484 5.13 7.48 -11.55
C ASN A 484 6.03 8.03 -10.42
N SER A 485 6.54 9.26 -10.51
CA SER A 485 7.35 9.85 -9.43
C SER A 485 6.49 10.47 -8.32
N TRP A 486 6.88 10.27 -7.05
CA TRP A 486 6.47 11.16 -5.95
C TRP A 486 7.22 12.49 -6.08
N PHE A 487 6.62 13.58 -5.59
CA PHE A 487 7.26 14.88 -5.65
C PHE A 487 8.14 15.16 -4.43
N ILE A 488 7.57 15.41 -3.26
CA ILE A 488 8.33 15.70 -2.03
C ILE A 488 8.31 14.48 -1.12
N THR A 489 9.49 14.00 -0.71
CA THR A 489 9.65 12.98 0.35
C THR A 489 10.39 13.58 1.52
N GLN A 490 9.79 13.59 2.70
CA GLN A 490 10.39 14.07 3.94
C GLN A 490 10.56 12.93 4.93
N THR A 491 11.79 12.74 5.40
CA THR A 491 12.12 11.90 6.55
C THR A 491 12.57 12.72 7.75
N ALA A 492 12.75 14.04 7.57
CA ALA A 492 13.24 14.94 8.59
C ALA A 492 12.19 15.34 9.63
N ASP A 493 12.69 15.66 10.83
CA ASP A 493 11.92 16.06 12.01
C ASP A 493 12.00 17.57 12.27
N TYR A 494 11.04 18.09 13.05
CA TYR A 494 11.01 19.48 13.52
C TYR A 494 11.03 20.55 12.41
N TRP A 495 10.31 20.31 11.32
CA TRP A 495 10.04 21.29 10.28
C TRP A 495 8.73 22.03 10.48
N THR A 496 8.67 23.27 10.01
CA THR A 496 7.41 23.98 9.75
C THR A 496 7.34 24.27 8.25
N VAL A 497 6.38 23.68 7.55
CA VAL A 497 6.15 23.86 6.11
C VAL A 497 4.83 24.61 5.94
N ARG A 498 4.88 25.81 5.37
CA ARG A 498 3.76 26.75 5.47
C ARG A 498 3.46 27.57 4.22
N GLY A 499 2.18 27.64 3.87
CA GLY A 499 1.68 28.61 2.88
C GLY A 499 2.05 28.28 1.43
N LEU A 500 2.28 27.00 1.11
CA LEU A 500 2.72 26.58 -0.22
C LEU A 500 1.55 26.02 -1.04
N GLU A 501 1.51 26.32 -2.33
CA GLU A 501 0.71 25.55 -3.30
C GLU A 501 1.58 24.45 -3.92
N ILE A 502 1.06 23.23 -3.99
CA ILE A 502 1.71 22.07 -4.59
C ILE A 502 0.74 21.39 -5.53
N ARG A 503 1.15 21.18 -6.78
CA ARG A 503 0.26 20.62 -7.79
C ARG A 503 0.95 19.80 -8.86
N ASN A 504 0.14 19.06 -9.63
CA ASN A 504 0.54 18.32 -10.83
C ASN A 504 1.64 17.26 -10.59
N ALA A 505 1.79 16.74 -9.36
CA ALA A 505 2.70 15.62 -9.13
C ALA A 505 2.19 14.39 -9.90
N PRO A 506 3.05 13.58 -10.56
CA PRO A 506 2.59 12.40 -11.29
C PRO A 506 1.99 11.29 -10.41
N ARG A 507 2.33 11.31 -9.11
CA ARG A 507 1.80 10.45 -8.05
C ARG A 507 1.59 11.31 -6.80
N ASN A 508 1.93 10.81 -5.61
CA ASN A 508 1.78 11.55 -4.36
C ASN A 508 2.59 12.85 -4.38
N ALA A 509 1.97 13.94 -3.93
CA ALA A 509 2.61 15.26 -3.91
C ALA A 509 3.58 15.42 -2.75
N TYR A 510 3.16 15.04 -1.53
CA TYR A 510 3.99 15.17 -0.34
C TYR A 510 3.89 13.91 0.52
N VAL A 511 5.02 13.27 0.80
CA VAL A 511 5.08 12.05 1.62
C VAL A 511 6.02 12.26 2.79
N CYS A 512 5.47 12.21 4.00
CA CYS A 512 6.21 12.23 5.25
C CYS A 512 6.36 10.80 5.77
N ARG A 513 7.61 10.32 5.89
CA ARG A 513 7.94 8.94 6.22
C ARG A 513 8.66 8.87 7.56
N ALA A 514 8.05 8.23 8.56
CA ALA A 514 8.59 8.07 9.91
C ALA A 514 9.08 9.39 10.54
N CYS A 515 8.41 10.49 10.20
CA CYS A 515 8.80 11.85 10.49
C CYS A 515 8.09 12.36 11.76
N ARG A 516 8.69 13.29 12.47
CA ARG A 516 8.28 13.65 13.83
C ARG A 516 8.21 15.13 14.05
N HIS A 517 7.23 15.53 14.87
CA HIS A 517 7.10 16.91 15.34
C HIS A 517 7.03 17.96 14.21
N ASN A 518 6.63 17.58 13.00
CA ASN A 518 6.50 18.51 11.87
C ASN A 518 5.17 19.25 11.92
N VAL A 519 5.15 20.46 11.35
CA VAL A 519 3.95 21.29 11.20
C VAL A 519 3.76 21.57 9.72
N PHE A 520 2.65 21.09 9.16
CA PHE A 520 2.19 21.35 7.80
C PHE A 520 1.02 22.32 7.87
N GLU A 521 1.26 23.59 7.59
CA GLU A 521 0.32 24.67 7.88
C GLU A 521 -0.09 25.41 6.61
N ARG A 522 -1.40 25.64 6.39
CA ARG A 522 -1.90 26.44 5.27
C ARG A 522 -1.35 25.99 3.91
N LEU A 523 -1.27 24.67 3.69
CA LEU A 523 -0.88 24.10 2.40
C LEU A 523 -2.09 24.02 1.47
N SER A 524 -1.87 24.20 0.18
CA SER A 524 -2.87 23.99 -0.89
C SER A 524 -2.33 22.93 -1.83
N VAL A 525 -2.77 21.67 -1.69
CA VAL A 525 -2.20 20.52 -2.39
C VAL A 525 -3.25 19.87 -3.29
N HIS A 526 -3.10 20.00 -4.61
CA HIS A 526 -4.18 19.66 -5.52
C HIS A 526 -3.77 19.24 -6.93
N ASP A 527 -4.74 18.67 -7.66
CA ASP A 527 -4.57 18.24 -9.06
C ASP A 527 -3.35 17.32 -9.24
N ASN A 528 -3.10 16.43 -8.27
CA ASN A 528 -2.00 15.47 -8.29
C ASN A 528 -2.46 14.08 -8.75
N GLY A 529 -1.56 13.36 -9.40
CA GLY A 529 -1.67 11.98 -9.89
C GLY A 529 -1.72 10.90 -8.80
N GLY A 530 -1.95 11.29 -7.55
CA GLY A 530 -1.95 10.47 -6.33
C GLY A 530 -2.35 11.35 -5.14
N THR A 531 -2.28 10.81 -3.92
CA THR A 531 -2.69 11.55 -2.71
C THR A 531 -1.93 12.86 -2.51
N GLY A 532 -2.64 13.89 -2.01
CA GLY A 532 -2.04 15.20 -1.70
C GLY A 532 -0.93 15.11 -0.65
N LEU A 533 -1.28 14.84 0.61
CA LEU A 533 -0.31 14.63 1.70
C LEU A 533 -0.47 13.23 2.31
N THR A 534 0.63 12.51 2.48
CA THR A 534 0.66 11.20 3.13
C THR A 534 1.61 11.20 4.32
N LEU A 535 1.09 10.96 5.52
CA LEU A 535 1.88 10.63 6.71
C LEU A 535 1.91 9.10 6.84
N ARG A 536 3.10 8.48 6.89
CA ARG A 536 3.22 7.01 6.82
C ARG A 536 4.46 6.46 7.49
N ASP A 537 4.52 5.14 7.57
CA ASP A 537 5.58 4.36 8.19
C ASP A 537 5.57 4.49 9.73
N VAL A 538 6.22 3.53 10.40
CA VAL A 538 6.31 3.48 11.87
C VAL A 538 7.24 4.59 12.38
N GLY A 539 6.82 5.26 13.46
CA GLY A 539 7.55 6.39 14.04
C GLY A 539 7.09 7.75 13.50
N THR A 540 5.96 7.80 12.80
CA THR A 540 5.35 9.05 12.36
C THR A 540 4.52 9.60 13.51
N GLU A 541 5.10 10.48 14.32
CA GLU A 541 4.54 10.91 15.60
C GLU A 541 4.53 12.44 15.75
N HIS A 542 3.55 12.96 16.49
CA HIS A 542 3.44 14.37 16.85
C HIS A 542 3.45 15.37 15.67
N ASN A 543 3.02 14.93 14.48
CA ASN A 543 2.88 15.83 13.34
C ASN A 543 1.54 16.56 13.39
N GLN A 544 1.53 17.81 12.93
CA GLN A 544 0.35 18.66 12.89
C GLN A 544 0.06 19.07 11.45
N VAL A 545 -1.14 18.79 10.97
CA VAL A 545 -1.64 19.29 9.69
C VAL A 545 -2.74 20.30 9.97
N LEU A 546 -2.46 21.56 9.68
CA LEU A 546 -3.21 22.71 10.15
C LEU A 546 -3.68 23.56 8.97
N ASP A 547 -4.98 23.87 8.92
CA ASP A 547 -5.57 24.83 7.97
C ASP A 547 -5.24 24.55 6.48
N GLY A 548 -5.02 23.28 6.12
CA GLY A 548 -4.66 22.85 4.79
C GLY A 548 -5.87 22.55 3.89
N ASP A 549 -5.68 22.70 2.59
CA ASP A 549 -6.65 22.38 1.55
C ASP A 549 -6.06 21.29 0.64
N PHE A 550 -6.72 20.13 0.57
CA PHE A 550 -6.26 18.98 -0.19
C PHE A 550 -7.37 18.49 -1.14
N TYR A 551 -7.21 18.73 -2.44
CA TYR A 551 -8.35 18.65 -3.33
C TYR A 551 -8.03 18.24 -4.75
N ARG A 552 -9.03 17.69 -5.46
CA ARG A 552 -8.90 17.29 -6.88
C ARG A 552 -7.69 16.38 -7.13
N ASN A 553 -7.29 15.59 -6.13
CA ASN A 553 -6.25 14.59 -6.29
C ASN A 553 -6.85 13.34 -6.94
N ARG A 554 -6.15 12.78 -7.93
CA ARG A 554 -6.63 11.70 -8.78
C ARG A 554 -5.47 10.89 -9.34
N ASP A 555 -5.44 9.60 -9.04
CA ASP A 555 -4.70 8.62 -9.82
C ASP A 555 -5.63 7.86 -10.78
N ALA A 556 -5.10 6.91 -11.55
CA ALA A 556 -5.88 6.04 -12.43
C ALA A 556 -6.59 4.89 -11.69
N GLY A 557 -6.09 4.48 -10.51
CA GLY A 557 -6.60 3.34 -9.73
C GLY A 557 -7.88 3.63 -8.94
N GLY A 558 -8.06 4.89 -8.56
CA GLY A 558 -9.18 5.35 -7.75
C GLY A 558 -8.81 5.45 -6.28
N ASP A 559 -7.52 5.62 -5.95
CA ASP A 559 -6.98 5.51 -4.58
C ASP A 559 -6.39 6.85 -4.07
N ALA A 560 -6.57 7.94 -4.82
CA ALA A 560 -5.99 9.24 -4.49
C ALA A 560 -6.89 10.03 -3.54
N ASP A 561 -6.48 10.06 -2.28
CA ASP A 561 -7.12 10.86 -1.23
C ASP A 561 -6.67 12.32 -1.22
N GLY A 562 -7.39 13.16 -0.46
CA GLY A 562 -6.89 14.47 -0.08
C GLY A 562 -5.67 14.35 0.84
N LEU A 563 -5.89 13.71 1.99
CA LEU A 563 -4.85 13.44 2.98
C LEU A 563 -4.97 12.01 3.49
N SER A 564 -3.84 11.33 3.66
CA SER A 564 -3.82 10.01 4.30
C SER A 564 -2.83 9.97 5.45
N VAL A 565 -3.21 9.31 6.54
CA VAL A 565 -2.32 8.87 7.61
C VAL A 565 -2.40 7.36 7.64
N ARG A 566 -1.47 6.66 7.01
CA ARG A 566 -1.62 5.22 6.68
C ARG A 566 -0.30 4.48 6.64
N TYR A 567 -0.35 3.15 6.63
CA TYR A 567 0.81 2.27 6.51
C TYR A 567 1.86 2.53 7.59
N GLY A 568 1.45 2.57 8.87
CA GLY A 568 2.38 2.96 9.93
C GLY A 568 1.76 3.02 11.33
N ALA A 569 2.55 3.61 12.23
CA ALA A 569 2.24 3.77 13.64
C ALA A 569 2.97 5.01 14.17
N GLY A 570 2.45 5.62 15.22
CA GLY A 570 2.99 6.81 15.86
C GLY A 570 1.87 7.71 16.39
N ASP A 571 1.97 8.12 17.64
CA ASP A 571 0.91 8.82 18.34
C ASP A 571 0.99 10.34 18.17
N GLY A 572 -0.01 11.06 18.69
CA GLY A 572 -0.01 12.52 18.74
C GLY A 572 -0.13 13.23 17.40
N ASN A 573 -0.41 12.52 16.30
CA ASN A 573 -0.71 13.15 15.02
C ASN A 573 -2.07 13.84 15.06
N THR A 574 -2.11 15.07 14.54
CA THR A 574 -3.33 15.90 14.54
C THR A 574 -3.62 16.48 13.18
N VAL A 575 -4.89 16.54 12.84
CA VAL A 575 -5.42 17.18 11.63
C VAL A 575 -6.47 18.18 12.06
N ARG A 576 -6.26 19.46 11.77
CA ARG A 576 -7.16 20.51 12.25
C ARG A 576 -7.39 21.60 11.22
N GLY A 577 -8.62 22.10 11.12
CA GLY A 577 -8.94 23.22 10.24
C GLY A 577 -8.86 22.90 8.75
N CYS A 578 -8.74 21.61 8.38
CA CYS A 578 -8.42 21.20 7.01
C CYS A 578 -9.68 21.03 6.15
N ARG A 579 -9.55 21.17 4.82
CA ARG A 579 -10.61 20.87 3.86
C ARG A 579 -10.13 19.82 2.85
N PHE A 580 -10.99 18.87 2.55
CA PHE A 580 -10.74 17.78 1.61
C PHE A 580 -11.88 17.69 0.59
N TRP A 581 -11.64 17.98 -0.68
CA TRP A 581 -12.74 17.95 -1.65
C TRP A 581 -12.38 17.54 -3.07
N GLY A 582 -13.35 16.95 -3.76
CA GLY A 582 -13.19 16.55 -5.15
C GLY A 582 -12.06 15.55 -5.38
N ASN A 583 -11.58 14.87 -4.34
CA ASN A 583 -10.60 13.81 -4.48
C ASN A 583 -11.29 12.56 -5.06
N VAL A 584 -10.55 11.77 -5.83
CA VAL A 584 -11.15 10.62 -6.53
C VAL A 584 -11.56 9.50 -5.57
N ASP A 585 -10.87 9.37 -4.42
CA ASP A 585 -11.17 8.36 -3.40
C ASP A 585 -11.79 9.02 -2.16
N ASP A 586 -11.05 9.14 -1.07
CA ASP A 586 -11.55 9.69 0.18
C ASP A 586 -11.05 11.12 0.43
N GLY A 587 -11.79 11.88 1.25
CA GLY A 587 -11.31 13.17 1.73
C GLY A 587 -10.07 12.98 2.63
N LEU A 588 -10.28 12.22 3.71
CA LEU A 588 -9.24 11.79 4.64
C LEU A 588 -9.30 10.27 4.84
N ASP A 589 -8.16 9.58 4.69
CA ASP A 589 -8.03 8.12 4.91
C ASP A 589 -6.98 7.78 5.99
N LEU A 590 -7.43 7.10 7.05
CA LEU A 590 -6.59 6.58 8.13
C LEU A 590 -6.15 5.12 7.94
N HIS A 591 -6.75 4.41 6.98
CA HIS A 591 -6.44 3.04 6.59
C HIS A 591 -6.02 2.12 7.76
N ASP A 592 -4.83 1.51 7.67
CA ASP A 592 -4.25 0.59 8.63
C ASP A 592 -3.31 1.27 9.64
N PHE A 593 -3.45 2.58 9.87
CA PHE A 593 -2.59 3.28 10.82
C PHE A 593 -2.90 2.85 12.26
N ALA A 594 -1.87 2.41 12.97
CA ALA A 594 -2.05 1.62 14.20
C ALA A 594 -2.24 2.45 15.49
N ASP A 595 -2.08 3.77 15.43
CA ASP A 595 -2.17 4.66 16.59
C ASP A 595 -3.22 5.77 16.41
N PRO A 596 -3.80 6.28 17.52
CA PRO A 596 -4.84 7.30 17.44
C PRO A 596 -4.39 8.57 16.70
N VAL A 597 -5.31 9.07 15.89
CA VAL A 597 -5.19 10.35 15.18
C VAL A 597 -6.34 11.24 15.67
N THR A 598 -6.02 12.50 15.98
CA THR A 598 -7.04 13.47 16.41
C THR A 598 -7.39 14.40 15.26
N ILE A 599 -8.67 14.45 14.91
CA ILE A 599 -9.22 15.28 13.85
C ILE A 599 -10.17 16.30 14.49
N ASP A 600 -9.93 17.58 14.27
CA ASP A 600 -10.77 18.66 14.81
C ASP A 600 -11.12 19.68 13.71
N ARG A 601 -12.36 20.17 13.69
CA ARG A 601 -12.79 21.25 12.77
C ARG A 601 -12.27 21.07 11.35
N SER A 602 -12.51 19.90 10.76
CA SER A 602 -12.08 19.62 9.40
C SER A 602 -13.29 19.25 8.55
N TRP A 603 -13.24 19.58 7.26
CA TRP A 603 -14.37 19.46 6.35
C TRP A 603 -14.03 18.56 5.16
N ALA A 604 -14.88 17.60 4.85
CA ALA A 604 -14.70 16.69 3.72
C ALA A 604 -15.94 16.69 2.82
N TYR A 605 -15.82 17.11 1.56
CA TYR A 605 -17.00 17.24 0.71
C TYR A 605 -16.76 16.94 -0.77
N GLY A 606 -17.79 16.44 -1.45
CA GLY A 606 -17.71 16.19 -2.90
C GLY A 606 -16.63 15.18 -3.30
N ASN A 607 -16.20 14.27 -2.41
CA ASN A 607 -15.21 13.24 -2.73
C ASN A 607 -15.86 12.03 -3.44
N GLY A 608 -15.07 11.33 -4.26
CA GLY A 608 -15.51 10.24 -5.13
C GLY A 608 -16.32 10.67 -6.35
N VAL A 609 -16.37 11.97 -6.65
CA VAL A 609 -17.00 12.48 -7.87
C VAL A 609 -16.02 12.37 -9.04
N ASP A 610 -16.49 11.86 -10.19
CA ASP A 610 -15.72 11.99 -11.43
C ASP A 610 -15.81 13.42 -11.97
N LEU A 611 -14.91 14.29 -11.50
CA LEU A 611 -14.78 15.67 -11.98
C LEU A 611 -14.15 15.77 -13.37
N TRP A 612 -13.57 14.67 -13.88
CA TRP A 612 -12.74 14.67 -15.07
C TRP A 612 -13.42 14.05 -16.29
N ARG A 613 -14.59 13.42 -16.10
CA ARG A 613 -15.47 12.89 -17.15
C ARG A 613 -14.72 11.96 -18.11
N ASP A 614 -13.96 11.04 -17.54
CA ASP A 614 -13.09 10.15 -18.29
C ASP A 614 -13.89 8.93 -18.79
N PRO A 615 -14.17 8.81 -20.10
CA PRO A 615 -15.04 7.75 -20.63
C PRO A 615 -14.42 6.36 -20.52
N ASP A 616 -13.10 6.26 -20.33
CA ASP A 616 -12.35 5.00 -20.32
C ASP A 616 -12.18 4.43 -18.91
N ARG A 617 -12.81 5.03 -17.88
CA ARG A 617 -12.60 4.65 -16.48
C ARG A 617 -13.79 3.93 -15.85
N ALA A 618 -13.50 2.80 -15.20
CA ALA A 618 -14.51 1.86 -14.72
C ALA A 618 -15.19 2.23 -13.39
N VAL A 619 -14.55 2.89 -12.41
CA VAL A 619 -15.24 3.31 -11.17
C VAL A 619 -14.49 4.48 -10.51
N PRO A 620 -15.18 5.55 -10.03
CA PRO A 620 -14.65 6.43 -9.00
C PRO A 620 -14.25 5.65 -7.74
N GLY A 621 -13.38 6.19 -6.88
CA GLY A 621 -13.01 5.57 -5.62
C GLY A 621 -14.19 5.44 -4.65
N ALA A 622 -13.92 5.02 -3.42
CA ALA A 622 -14.94 4.75 -2.41
C ALA A 622 -15.78 6.01 -2.06
N GLY A 623 -15.16 7.18 -2.13
CA GLY A 623 -15.85 8.46 -2.08
C GLY A 623 -16.24 8.91 -0.68
N ASN A 624 -15.54 8.50 0.37
CA ASN A 624 -15.91 8.83 1.74
C ASN A 624 -15.41 10.23 2.14
N GLY A 625 -16.12 10.89 3.06
CA GLY A 625 -15.62 12.10 3.70
C GLY A 625 -14.43 11.79 4.61
N PHE A 626 -14.69 11.03 5.67
CA PHE A 626 -13.69 10.58 6.63
C PHE A 626 -13.70 9.06 6.76
N ARG A 627 -12.63 8.42 6.29
CA ARG A 627 -12.38 7.00 6.47
C ARG A 627 -11.42 6.78 7.63
N LEU A 628 -11.94 6.26 8.73
CA LEU A 628 -11.27 6.18 10.03
C LEU A 628 -10.68 4.79 10.32
N GLY A 629 -10.29 4.07 9.28
CA GLY A 629 -9.81 2.71 9.39
C GLY A 629 -9.68 2.00 8.05
N GLY A 630 -9.24 0.75 8.09
CA GLY A 630 -8.94 -0.05 6.91
C GLY A 630 -7.86 -1.09 7.21
N GLY A 631 -7.42 -1.79 6.17
CA GLY A 631 -6.47 -2.89 6.30
C GLY A 631 -7.11 -4.26 6.59
N ASP A 632 -6.31 -5.31 6.46
CA ASP A 632 -6.70 -6.70 6.76
C ASP A 632 -5.57 -7.47 7.49
N PRO A 633 -5.71 -7.73 8.81
CA PRO A 633 -6.83 -7.28 9.66
C PRO A 633 -6.73 -5.77 9.94
N ALA A 634 -7.89 -5.11 10.03
CA ALA A 634 -7.95 -3.70 10.41
C ALA A 634 -7.51 -3.51 11.88
N PRO A 635 -6.60 -2.57 12.17
CA PRO A 635 -6.26 -2.19 13.54
C PRO A 635 -7.48 -1.68 14.31
N ALA A 636 -7.55 -2.02 15.60
CA ALA A 636 -8.57 -1.52 16.50
C ALA A 636 -8.05 -0.26 17.22
N VAL A 637 -8.32 0.91 16.65
CA VAL A 637 -7.72 2.18 17.06
C VAL A 637 -8.79 3.19 17.43
N ALA A 638 -8.59 3.87 18.57
CA ALA A 638 -9.52 4.84 19.11
C ALA A 638 -9.24 6.26 18.55
N HIS A 639 -9.43 6.46 17.24
CA HIS A 639 -9.34 7.80 16.65
C HIS A 639 -10.42 8.73 17.23
N VAL A 640 -10.14 10.03 17.21
CA VAL A 640 -11.02 11.07 17.74
C VAL A 640 -11.36 12.05 16.64
N VAL A 641 -12.65 12.29 16.43
CA VAL A 641 -13.16 13.25 15.45
C VAL A 641 -14.12 14.21 16.13
N THR A 642 -13.78 15.49 16.13
CA THR A 642 -14.57 16.55 16.76
C THR A 642 -14.87 17.70 15.82
N ASN A 643 -16.04 18.33 15.98
CA ASN A 643 -16.37 19.59 15.33
C ASN A 643 -16.24 19.58 13.79
N SER A 644 -16.29 18.40 13.17
CA SER A 644 -15.96 18.19 11.77
C SER A 644 -17.20 17.92 10.94
N ALA A 645 -17.16 18.22 9.64
CA ALA A 645 -18.33 18.12 8.78
C ALA A 645 -18.03 17.39 7.48
N ALA A 646 -18.95 16.52 7.04
CA ALA A 646 -18.87 15.78 5.80
C ALA A 646 -20.14 15.96 4.97
N TRP A 647 -20.04 16.45 3.73
CA TRP A 647 -21.22 16.63 2.90
C TRP A 647 -21.03 16.38 1.41
N ASP A 648 -22.11 16.00 0.73
CA ASP A 648 -22.14 15.77 -0.72
C ASP A 648 -21.04 14.81 -1.23
N ASN A 649 -20.50 13.93 -0.36
CA ASN A 649 -19.57 12.88 -0.77
C ASN A 649 -20.36 11.74 -1.42
N THR A 650 -19.81 11.06 -2.42
CA THR A 650 -20.51 9.95 -3.09
C THR A 650 -20.63 8.69 -2.21
N GLY A 651 -19.71 8.53 -1.26
CA GLY A 651 -19.65 7.48 -0.26
C GLY A 651 -20.26 7.87 1.08
N TYR A 652 -19.66 7.38 2.17
CA TYR A 652 -20.10 7.69 3.54
C TYR A 652 -19.63 9.06 3.99
N GLY A 653 -20.37 9.71 4.90
CA GLY A 653 -19.86 10.91 5.57
C GLY A 653 -18.65 10.57 6.47
N PHE A 654 -18.90 9.71 7.46
CA PHE A 654 -17.90 9.15 8.36
C PHE A 654 -18.02 7.63 8.36
N THR A 655 -16.92 6.91 8.21
CA THR A 655 -16.92 5.44 8.28
C THR A 655 -15.76 4.90 9.10
N GLU A 656 -16.01 3.86 9.91
CA GLU A 656 -14.94 3.13 10.62
C GLU A 656 -14.12 2.23 9.70
N SER A 657 -14.65 1.86 8.52
CA SER A 657 -13.98 0.98 7.55
C SER A 657 -13.29 -0.25 8.19
N ALA A 658 -14.05 -1.02 8.98
CA ALA A 658 -13.64 -2.21 9.72
C ALA A 658 -12.76 -1.99 10.97
N ASN A 659 -12.42 -0.75 11.33
CA ASN A 659 -11.81 -0.45 12.62
C ASN A 659 -12.78 -0.78 13.76
N ARG A 660 -12.35 -1.65 14.68
CA ARG A 660 -13.12 -2.09 15.86
C ARG A 660 -12.76 -1.37 17.15
N GLY A 661 -11.92 -0.34 17.08
CA GLY A 661 -11.48 0.46 18.21
C GLY A 661 -12.62 1.24 18.87
N ALA A 662 -12.34 1.87 20.01
CA ALA A 662 -13.29 2.73 20.69
C ALA A 662 -13.23 4.16 20.15
N LEU A 663 -13.60 4.35 18.88
CA LEU A 663 -13.59 5.68 18.24
C LEU A 663 -14.51 6.66 18.97
N ARG A 664 -14.17 7.95 18.93
CA ARG A 664 -14.98 9.01 19.54
C ARG A 664 -15.36 10.06 18.51
N LEU A 665 -16.66 10.26 18.34
CA LEU A 665 -17.23 11.22 17.40
C LEU A 665 -18.12 12.19 18.17
N THR A 666 -17.68 13.44 18.28
CA THR A 666 -18.39 14.47 19.04
C THR A 666 -18.66 15.72 18.20
N SER A 667 -19.89 16.20 18.18
CA SER A 667 -20.26 17.46 17.51
C SER A 667 -19.83 17.48 16.04
N ASN A 668 -20.04 16.38 15.31
CA ASN A 668 -19.78 16.31 13.87
C ASN A 668 -21.09 16.43 13.08
N THR A 669 -21.02 16.92 11.85
CA THR A 669 -22.17 16.97 10.94
C THR A 669 -21.95 16.12 9.70
N ALA A 670 -22.89 15.22 9.36
CA ALA A 670 -22.95 14.53 8.09
C ALA A 670 -24.20 14.98 7.30
N TYR A 671 -24.03 15.53 6.11
CA TYR A 671 -25.14 16.09 5.34
C TYR A 671 -25.13 15.67 3.86
N ARG A 672 -26.23 15.14 3.34
CA ARG A 672 -26.36 14.78 1.90
C ARG A 672 -25.24 13.90 1.33
N ASN A 673 -24.64 13.02 2.14
CA ASN A 673 -23.72 12.03 1.59
C ASN A 673 -24.49 10.93 0.84
N GLY A 674 -23.91 10.40 -0.22
CA GLY A 674 -24.51 9.40 -1.10
C GLY A 674 -24.81 8.09 -0.38
N LYS A 675 -24.10 7.78 0.71
CA LYS A 675 -24.36 6.63 1.59
C LYS A 675 -24.78 7.09 2.99
N ASP A 676 -24.51 6.28 4.01
CA ASP A 676 -24.86 6.61 5.40
C ASP A 676 -24.02 7.80 5.90
N GLY A 677 -24.62 8.68 6.71
CA GLY A 677 -23.91 9.80 7.32
C GLY A 677 -22.82 9.31 8.27
N PHE A 678 -23.18 8.37 9.14
CA PHE A 678 -22.26 7.65 10.03
C PHE A 678 -22.37 6.12 9.83
N ALA A 679 -21.34 5.48 9.29
CA ALA A 679 -21.27 4.05 8.98
C ALA A 679 -20.27 3.30 9.90
N PHE A 680 -20.78 2.73 10.99
CA PHE A 680 -19.99 2.09 12.04
C PHE A 680 -20.59 0.74 12.41
N PHE A 681 -20.23 -0.33 11.70
CA PHE A 681 -20.93 -1.62 11.77
C PHE A 681 -20.41 -2.54 12.88
N TYR A 682 -19.20 -2.31 13.38
CA TYR A 682 -18.44 -3.25 14.21
C TYR A 682 -17.86 -2.63 15.48
N SER A 683 -17.54 -1.33 15.50
CA SER A 683 -16.90 -0.68 16.64
C SER A 683 -17.83 -0.46 17.82
N GLY A 684 -17.26 -0.42 19.04
CA GLY A 684 -17.90 0.15 20.23
C GLY A 684 -17.73 1.67 20.31
N ALA A 685 -17.84 2.37 19.18
CA ALA A 685 -17.61 3.81 19.11
C ALA A 685 -18.62 4.61 19.95
N VAL A 686 -18.19 5.79 20.38
CA VAL A 686 -18.98 6.73 21.19
C VAL A 686 -19.36 7.94 20.33
N PHE A 687 -20.66 8.19 20.21
CA PHE A 687 -21.25 9.28 19.43
C PHE A 687 -21.95 10.27 20.36
N ARG A 688 -21.49 11.52 20.40
CA ARG A 688 -22.07 12.59 21.21
C ARG A 688 -22.43 13.82 20.39
N GLY A 689 -23.68 14.26 20.44
CA GLY A 689 -24.09 15.53 19.84
C GLY A 689 -23.80 15.63 18.34
N ASN A 690 -23.83 14.53 17.60
CA ASN A 690 -23.61 14.58 16.15
C ASN A 690 -24.91 14.87 15.40
N LEU A 691 -24.81 15.58 14.28
CA LEU A 691 -25.90 15.88 13.37
C LEU A 691 -25.76 15.05 12.10
N ALA A 692 -26.82 14.34 11.71
CA ALA A 692 -26.92 13.71 10.40
C ALA A 692 -28.28 14.01 9.78
N LEU A 693 -28.28 14.58 8.57
CA LEU A 693 -29.48 14.93 7.81
C LEU A 693 -29.29 14.71 6.30
N GLY A 694 -30.30 14.14 5.64
CA GLY A 694 -30.37 14.07 4.18
C GLY A 694 -29.40 13.06 3.54
N ASN A 695 -28.78 12.20 4.35
CA ASN A 695 -27.95 11.10 3.88
C ASN A 695 -28.84 9.91 3.44
N SER A 696 -28.29 8.90 2.75
CA SER A 696 -29.06 7.68 2.43
C SER A 696 -29.61 7.00 3.69
N ARG A 697 -28.85 7.06 4.78
CA ARG A 697 -29.31 6.87 6.16
C ARG A 697 -28.52 7.78 7.07
N GLU A 698 -29.13 8.30 8.12
CA GLU A 698 -28.44 9.23 9.01
C GLU A 698 -27.31 8.56 9.80
N ALA A 699 -27.58 7.39 10.37
CA ALA A 699 -26.57 6.59 11.04
C ALA A 699 -26.90 5.09 10.93
N ARG A 700 -25.86 4.27 10.74
CA ARG A 700 -25.91 2.81 10.86
C ARG A 700 -24.79 2.36 11.77
N LEU A 701 -25.17 1.98 12.98
CA LEU A 701 -24.26 1.77 14.10
C LEU A 701 -24.34 0.32 14.61
N SER A 702 -23.25 -0.16 15.21
CA SER A 702 -23.19 -1.48 15.85
C SER A 702 -24.08 -1.50 17.09
N ALA A 703 -24.45 -2.70 17.54
CA ALA A 703 -25.21 -2.88 18.78
C ALA A 703 -24.42 -2.46 20.04
N THR A 704 -23.09 -2.35 19.93
CA THR A 704 -22.19 -1.95 21.03
C THR A 704 -21.86 -0.46 21.03
N ALA A 705 -22.34 0.30 20.04
CA ALA A 705 -22.09 1.74 19.96
C ALA A 705 -22.81 2.49 21.08
N VAL A 706 -22.13 3.45 21.70
CA VAL A 706 -22.69 4.34 22.71
C VAL A 706 -23.15 5.62 22.03
N GLN A 707 -24.40 6.00 22.25
CA GLN A 707 -25.02 7.14 21.57
C GLN A 707 -25.67 8.07 22.60
N ASP A 708 -25.38 9.37 22.50
CA ASP A 708 -25.91 10.38 23.40
C ASP A 708 -26.11 11.71 22.66
N GLY A 709 -27.30 12.30 22.75
CA GLY A 709 -27.60 13.61 22.18
C GLY A 709 -27.47 13.76 20.65
N ASN A 710 -27.38 12.69 19.85
CA ASN A 710 -27.27 12.81 18.39
C ASN A 710 -28.63 13.11 17.74
N SER A 711 -28.65 13.69 16.54
CA SER A 711 -29.90 14.05 15.84
C SER A 711 -30.80 12.84 15.60
N TRP A 712 -30.24 11.68 15.25
CA TRP A 712 -30.98 10.44 15.00
C TRP A 712 -31.49 9.76 16.28
N ASN A 713 -31.12 10.25 17.46
CA ASN A 713 -31.67 9.78 18.74
C ASN A 713 -32.85 10.63 19.23
N GLN A 714 -33.19 11.71 18.51
CA GLN A 714 -34.16 12.71 18.94
C GLN A 714 -35.21 12.93 17.86
N SER A 715 -36.47 13.15 18.24
CA SER A 715 -37.54 13.47 17.30
C SER A 715 -37.49 14.92 16.82
N GLY A 716 -37.83 15.17 15.55
CA GLY A 716 -38.00 16.52 15.00
C GLY A 716 -36.75 17.16 14.41
N TRP A 717 -35.69 16.39 14.21
CA TRP A 717 -34.59 16.80 13.33
C TRP A 717 -34.98 16.58 11.87
N SER A 718 -34.95 17.64 11.08
CA SER A 718 -35.06 17.66 9.61
C SER A 718 -34.14 18.74 9.06
N THR A 719 -34.04 18.84 7.74
CA THR A 719 -33.33 19.94 7.08
C THR A 719 -33.88 21.32 7.43
N ASP A 720 -35.16 21.42 7.83
CA ASP A 720 -35.78 22.69 8.25
C ASP A 720 -35.21 23.22 9.57
N ALA A 721 -34.50 22.40 10.34
CA ALA A 721 -33.80 22.84 11.54
C ALA A 721 -32.49 23.59 11.22
N LEU A 722 -31.99 23.49 9.98
CA LEU A 722 -30.75 24.14 9.57
C LEU A 722 -31.00 25.63 9.28
N VAL A 723 -30.06 26.47 9.70
CA VAL A 723 -30.07 27.91 9.36
C VAL A 723 -29.83 28.11 7.85
N GLU A 724 -28.92 27.32 7.29
CA GLU A 724 -28.56 27.35 5.87
C GLU A 724 -28.11 25.96 5.41
N ASP A 725 -28.54 25.55 4.23
CA ASP A 725 -28.26 24.25 3.62
C ASP A 725 -27.56 24.36 2.23
N ASP A 726 -27.22 25.59 1.84
CA ASP A 726 -26.33 25.92 0.72
C ASP A 726 -24.86 25.94 1.20
N PRO A 727 -23.96 25.12 0.64
CA PRO A 727 -22.56 25.08 1.03
C PRO A 727 -21.73 26.28 0.57
N ALA A 728 -22.27 27.23 -0.21
CA ALA A 728 -21.51 28.34 -0.80
C ALA A 728 -20.65 29.12 0.21
N GLY A 729 -21.18 29.39 1.41
CA GLY A 729 -20.46 30.09 2.47
C GLY A 729 -19.27 29.31 3.04
N ALA A 730 -19.36 27.98 3.10
CA ALA A 730 -18.30 27.08 3.57
C ALA A 730 -17.21 26.85 2.51
N GLN A 731 -17.59 26.88 1.23
CA GLN A 731 -16.69 26.54 0.12
C GLN A 731 -15.89 27.74 -0.42
N ARG A 732 -16.10 28.95 0.13
CA ARG A 732 -15.33 30.14 -0.25
C ARG A 732 -13.84 30.05 0.12
N ALA A 733 -13.04 30.98 -0.40
CA ALA A 733 -11.63 31.08 -0.06
C ALA A 733 -11.42 31.29 1.46
N ARG A 734 -10.32 30.75 1.98
CA ARG A 734 -9.93 30.97 3.38
C ARG A 734 -9.66 32.46 3.66
N PRO A 735 -9.92 32.93 4.88
CA PRO A 735 -9.44 34.24 5.32
C PRO A 735 -7.91 34.36 5.22
N ALA A 736 -7.40 35.60 5.10
CA ALA A 736 -5.95 35.84 5.00
C ALA A 736 -5.14 35.30 6.20
N GLY A 737 -5.76 35.27 7.39
CA GLY A 737 -5.19 34.71 8.62
C GLY A 737 -5.12 33.18 8.67
N GLY A 738 -5.64 32.46 7.65
CA GLY A 738 -5.85 31.02 7.72
C GLY A 738 -7.21 30.68 8.32
N GLY A 739 -7.33 29.46 8.87
CA GLY A 739 -8.58 28.94 9.42
C GLY A 739 -9.65 28.62 8.38
N LEU A 740 -10.74 28.00 8.83
CA LEU A 740 -11.92 27.77 8.01
C LEU A 740 -12.74 29.06 7.85
N PRO A 741 -13.42 29.27 6.71
CA PRO A 741 -14.30 30.40 6.56
C PRO A 741 -15.50 30.29 7.53
N ALA A 742 -15.79 31.36 8.27
CA ALA A 742 -17.03 31.40 9.06
C ALA A 742 -18.25 31.32 8.13
N THR A 743 -19.23 30.50 8.50
CA THR A 743 -20.45 30.23 7.72
C THR A 743 -21.60 29.81 8.65
N THR A 744 -22.82 30.02 8.19
CA THR A 744 -24.07 29.52 8.81
C THR A 744 -24.51 28.18 8.23
N PHE A 745 -23.89 27.73 7.13
CA PHE A 745 -24.13 26.43 6.53
C PHE A 745 -24.04 25.32 7.57
N LEU A 746 -25.05 24.45 7.64
CA LEU A 746 -25.18 23.32 8.58
C LEU A 746 -25.24 23.65 10.07
N THR A 747 -25.30 24.93 10.43
CA THR A 747 -25.66 25.34 11.79
C THR A 747 -27.17 25.21 12.01
N ASN A 748 -27.61 25.18 13.26
CA ASN A 748 -29.01 25.04 13.62
C ASN A 748 -29.36 25.88 14.86
N ASP A 749 -30.60 26.35 14.94
CA ASP A 749 -31.11 27.13 16.08
C ASP A 749 -31.79 26.27 17.14
N ARG A 750 -31.93 24.96 16.88
CA ARG A 750 -32.63 24.02 17.76
C ARG A 750 -31.79 23.65 18.98
N ASP A 751 -30.56 23.22 18.74
CA ASP A 751 -29.57 22.89 19.76
C ASP A 751 -28.16 23.11 19.19
N PRO A 752 -27.50 24.22 19.54
CA PRO A 752 -26.14 24.53 19.08
C PRO A 752 -25.08 23.52 19.53
N ALA A 753 -25.38 22.61 20.47
CA ALA A 753 -24.48 21.54 20.88
C ALA A 753 -24.50 20.33 19.92
N VAL A 754 -25.52 20.24 19.06
CA VAL A 754 -25.69 19.15 18.08
C VAL A 754 -25.17 19.58 16.71
N GLY A 755 -24.17 18.85 16.22
CA GLY A 755 -23.50 19.11 14.94
C GLY A 755 -22.20 19.91 15.08
N ALA A 756 -21.49 20.02 13.96
CA ALA A 756 -20.31 20.85 13.84
C ALA A 756 -20.68 22.34 13.99
N PRO A 757 -19.84 23.14 14.67
CA PRO A 757 -20.13 24.55 14.91
C PRO A 757 -19.97 25.44 13.66
N MET A 758 -19.34 24.92 12.60
CA MET A 758 -19.14 25.58 11.30
C MET A 758 -18.49 26.97 11.39
N LYS A 759 -17.61 27.13 12.39
CA LYS A 759 -16.83 28.33 12.67
C LYS A 759 -15.33 27.97 12.70
N GLY A 760 -14.48 28.89 12.23
CA GLY A 760 -13.02 28.75 12.18
C GLY A 760 -12.37 28.65 13.56
#